data_AF-F3QYS5-F1
#
_entry.id   AF-F3QYS5-F1
#
_cell.length_a   1.000
_cell.length_b   1.000
_cell.length_c   1.000
_cell.angle_alpha   90.00
_cell.angle_beta   90.00
_cell.angle_gamma   90.00
#
_symmetry.space_group_name_H-M   'P 1'
#
loop_
_entity.id
_entity.type
_entity.pdbx_description
1 polymer ?
#
loop_
_entity_poly.entity_id
_entity_poly.type
_entity_poly.pdbx_seq_one_letter_code
_entity_poly.pdbx_strand_id
1 'polypeptide(L)'
;MKNRILAAMALCCATSSTMPLWAAEYGDPTIVTVEPNLATDGTGGGKYYIYHVATRKFIAAGNASGTQLSVDSIGQEITMAYGEERPPLLVQEPKVPGKGWIFNMLDGPSNGNRFHEIYVTGTASAYVDCGSDGHTLWQIRKQENGYYAIKIVDQDPDFGTVSGNAVTMNGVWGVNSGSTVVYPFADKEQGGFDKVETDWAFVTPEAYFVYQAKKALQAQLEFAGENGYTDVAGYVALYEKTDATAEELESAADELQQAVTDRLGAGASEENPKFTDLLANPSFDAGNGGWIEDGGSPALGHQKNDKYQDPDDESVVMDQFCEKWTKPGGTSAIHLYQKFGNMPSGRYRLSAVTLGYNQSNLNDIPRGLYLFADASKYDEKFRAEAHTVKFYGIKNGTPGGADVPAPRKVVLEFYSRGGDLTLGFMTENTNCNWFGIDNVKLEYMGNEGGLAAELNRTVKNAETYLQGQIEANAHFSASGKAKYEEVLACAKEAAGNAGLTDDDWAAAIRMVNARKDSLAADIATYKKLNDVVIPALENKLVDSPYSEVGLPSYEGYLDKLYRAYDDGSMTPAEINGAEAYAEELFRQDVADMMESGATDNVTGLLVNPSFAKSNDGWIKTGNGDFKNEGTEITEVWNGRDWEVYQDVAGLPEGFYKITVQGFYSPSSPTTSVWHETWGLEGDEVNKVMASVFGNEASAPVHHIADFPRNDKMTEGGWEQVSGTADENLNGKWLPTDKASSQEVFKSDPGNYLNTVTCYVGEDGKLRVGMKLAGVTRNESWVAFDNFQVIYQGLDNQEGAVAALQAKINEAKQVGADGSLIPLDVRELLQVTVLEAEEVVKGEVSARLFKETMAALSAAIEQGRTSIELLKEIDHQVVRHDQAYNEGSYDSYGQDDVDALLNVVYEVMDVIDGGSFESVGVVEQYIADMNNAYGKMKQSAIDFSAASKDEPLDVTVLLENPSFQQEDEEGNVVFNYDGWDVESDAEVTTAADSVFEFFNSTKADIHQGLYNMKQGYYRIRLKGCYRYGDNIQAATAHRDGTENLLAYVYVQTESADFKGVLPSFMECVHDGLLSPNDAVLPDSLFPGSERTYHCVANDRLGMRAAMTWGYYDADKPFYVKEGESVNIGVRKDEGVAADWVCIDDFSLEYLGDGDGNRPDDFVDNIGEVLVGGTATVVASAWYTVNGVRVAEPKQRGIYIRRDKMSDGTVKAVKVMMK
;
A
#
# COMPACT_ATOMS: atom_id res chain seq x y z
N MET A 1 70.29 30.76 -46.58
CA MET A 1 70.72 31.49 -45.36
C MET A 1 69.48 32.09 -44.71
N LYS A 2 69.34 31.85 -43.39
CA LYS A 2 68.36 32.41 -42.43
C LYS A 2 66.88 32.12 -42.65
N ASN A 3 66.40 31.03 -42.03
CA ASN A 3 65.37 31.05 -40.97
C ASN A 3 65.03 29.62 -40.50
N ARG A 4 66.03 28.97 -39.87
CA ARG A 4 65.91 27.68 -39.17
C ARG A 4 66.00 27.89 -37.65
N ILE A 5 65.02 28.59 -37.05
CA ILE A 5 64.91 28.67 -35.57
C ILE A 5 63.45 28.56 -35.06
N LEU A 6 62.40 28.84 -35.86
CA LEU A 6 61.01 28.73 -35.37
C LEU A 6 60.31 27.37 -35.58
N ALA A 7 60.87 26.46 -36.37
CA ALA A 7 60.31 25.11 -36.56
C ALA A 7 60.71 24.11 -35.46
N ALA A 8 61.51 24.53 -34.47
CA ALA A 8 62.06 23.65 -33.42
C ALA A 8 61.35 23.77 -32.06
N MET A 9 60.35 24.66 -31.90
CA MET A 9 59.58 24.79 -30.65
C MET A 9 58.17 24.19 -30.68
N ALA A 10 57.69 23.68 -31.83
CA ALA A 10 56.43 22.92 -31.89
C ALA A 10 56.62 21.41 -31.66
N LEU A 11 57.87 20.93 -31.52
CA LEU A 11 58.20 19.51 -31.36
C LEU A 11 58.39 19.06 -29.90
N CYS A 12 58.11 19.90 -28.90
CA CYS A 12 58.35 19.58 -27.47
C CYS A 12 57.08 19.56 -26.59
N CYS A 13 55.87 19.64 -27.14
CA CYS A 13 54.62 19.52 -26.36
C CYS A 13 53.68 18.39 -26.82
N ALA A 14 54.17 17.43 -27.61
CA ALA A 14 53.43 16.24 -28.00
C ALA A 14 54.15 14.98 -27.51
N THR A 15 54.10 14.74 -26.21
CA THR A 15 54.51 13.46 -25.61
C THR A 15 53.46 13.04 -24.59
N SER A 16 52.32 12.57 -25.07
CA SER A 16 51.44 11.59 -24.39
C SER A 16 50.26 11.21 -25.27
N SER A 17 50.52 10.57 -26.41
CA SER A 17 49.54 9.68 -27.06
C SER A 17 50.29 8.75 -27.99
N THR A 18 50.79 7.65 -27.45
CA THR A 18 51.20 6.51 -28.28
C THR A 18 49.93 5.80 -28.75
N MET A 19 49.26 6.36 -29.75
CA MET A 19 48.28 5.58 -30.51
C MET A 19 49.04 4.59 -31.40
N PRO A 20 48.64 3.30 -31.47
CA PRO A 20 49.21 2.36 -32.43
C PRO A 20 48.96 2.88 -33.85
N LEU A 21 49.96 2.74 -34.72
CA LEU A 21 49.98 3.30 -36.07
C LEU A 21 48.96 2.68 -37.06
N TRP A 22 48.00 1.85 -36.58
CA TRP A 22 47.20 0.90 -37.36
C TRP A 22 45.67 0.98 -37.09
N ALA A 23 45.15 1.98 -36.36
CA ALA A 23 43.70 2.17 -36.28
C ALA A 23 43.19 2.66 -37.65
N ALA A 24 42.39 1.83 -38.33
CA ALA A 24 41.68 2.26 -39.53
C ALA A 24 40.54 3.20 -39.08
N GLU A 25 40.62 4.49 -39.42
CA GLU A 25 39.49 5.41 -39.22
C GLU A 25 38.39 5.09 -40.25
N TYR A 26 37.28 4.53 -39.79
CA TYR A 26 36.08 4.36 -40.60
C TYR A 26 35.28 5.67 -40.59
N GLY A 27 34.80 6.13 -41.75
CA GLY A 27 34.02 7.37 -41.83
C GLY A 27 32.60 7.17 -41.29
N ASP A 28 32.06 8.16 -40.57
CA ASP A 28 30.71 8.13 -39.98
C ASP A 28 29.62 7.76 -41.02
N PRO A 29 28.60 6.96 -40.62
CA PRO A 29 27.51 6.61 -41.53
C PRO A 29 26.70 7.86 -41.89
N THR A 30 26.19 7.90 -43.13
CA THR A 30 25.29 8.97 -43.57
C THR A 30 23.83 8.55 -43.33
N ILE A 31 23.04 9.41 -42.67
CA ILE A 31 21.62 9.15 -42.43
C ILE A 31 20.81 9.32 -43.72
N VAL A 32 19.90 8.38 -44.00
CA VAL A 32 18.95 8.47 -45.12
C VAL A 32 17.70 9.20 -44.64
N THR A 33 17.35 10.28 -45.33
CA THR A 33 16.18 11.11 -45.00
C THR A 33 15.08 10.94 -46.06
N VAL A 34 13.83 11.20 -45.67
CA VAL A 34 12.65 11.08 -46.54
C VAL A 34 11.85 12.39 -46.60
N GLU A 35 11.02 12.52 -47.63
CA GLU A 35 9.96 13.53 -47.62
C GLU A 35 8.80 13.00 -46.76
N PRO A 36 8.43 13.67 -45.65
CA PRO A 36 7.31 13.23 -44.82
C PRO A 36 5.98 13.38 -45.58
N ASN A 37 5.02 12.51 -45.31
CA ASN A 37 3.68 12.61 -45.88
C ASN A 37 2.89 13.74 -45.20
N LEU A 38 2.86 14.92 -45.84
CA LEU A 38 2.18 16.11 -45.34
C LEU A 38 0.77 16.32 -45.90
N ALA A 39 0.06 15.24 -46.28
CA ALA A 39 -1.34 15.34 -46.70
C ALA A 39 -2.28 15.74 -45.54
N THR A 40 -3.17 16.71 -45.78
CA THR A 40 -4.05 17.28 -44.75
C THR A 40 -5.48 16.72 -44.75
N ASP A 41 -5.75 15.72 -45.59
CA ASP A 41 -7.07 15.08 -45.78
C ASP A 41 -7.32 13.89 -44.83
N GLY A 42 -6.48 13.72 -43.80
CA GLY A 42 -6.51 12.60 -42.87
C GLY A 42 -5.68 11.39 -43.31
N THR A 43 -5.06 11.42 -44.49
CA THR A 43 -4.14 10.35 -44.96
C THR A 43 -2.66 10.66 -44.75
N GLY A 44 -2.33 11.89 -44.31
CA GLY A 44 -0.97 12.31 -43.97
C GLY A 44 -0.58 11.98 -42.54
N GLY A 45 0.72 12.12 -42.24
CA GLY A 45 1.31 11.73 -40.96
C GLY A 45 2.21 10.51 -41.06
N GLY A 46 2.27 9.76 -39.96
CA GLY A 46 3.08 8.54 -39.82
C GLY A 46 4.10 8.63 -38.69
N LYS A 47 4.88 7.56 -38.54
CA LYS A 47 5.95 7.45 -37.52
C LYS A 47 7.27 7.91 -38.12
N TYR A 48 7.98 8.80 -37.42
CA TYR A 48 9.27 9.32 -37.86
C TYR A 48 10.21 9.53 -36.67
N TYR A 49 11.51 9.45 -36.95
CA TYR A 49 12.54 10.08 -36.14
C TYR A 49 12.92 11.42 -36.79
N ILE A 50 12.90 12.49 -36.02
CA ILE A 50 13.17 13.85 -36.53
C ILE A 50 14.64 14.17 -36.27
N TYR A 51 15.40 14.43 -37.34
CA TYR A 51 16.85 14.61 -37.31
C TYR A 51 17.25 16.08 -37.49
N HIS A 52 18.05 16.60 -36.56
CA HIS A 52 18.65 17.92 -36.65
C HIS A 52 19.97 17.87 -37.43
N VAL A 53 20.00 18.55 -38.58
CA VAL A 53 21.07 18.43 -39.58
C VAL A 53 22.42 18.92 -39.04
N ALA A 54 22.44 20.04 -38.32
CA ALA A 54 23.69 20.67 -37.88
C ALA A 54 24.38 19.92 -36.72
N THR A 55 23.60 19.40 -35.76
CA THR A 55 24.16 18.64 -34.62
C THR A 55 24.34 17.17 -34.91
N ARG A 56 23.75 16.67 -36.01
CA ARG A 56 23.71 15.26 -36.38
C ARG A 56 23.06 14.36 -35.31
N LYS A 57 21.97 14.86 -34.72
CA LYS A 57 21.25 14.23 -33.60
C LYS A 57 19.75 14.17 -33.88
N PHE A 58 19.01 13.34 -33.16
CA PHE A 58 17.57 13.17 -33.28
C PHE A 58 16.84 13.86 -32.13
N ILE A 59 15.58 14.21 -32.34
CA ILE A 59 14.68 14.68 -31.27
C ILE A 59 14.55 13.62 -30.17
N ALA A 60 14.63 14.07 -28.93
CA ALA A 60 14.45 13.32 -27.69
C ALA A 60 13.84 14.22 -26.59
N ALA A 61 13.67 13.69 -25.38
CA ALA A 61 13.33 14.44 -24.17
C ALA A 61 14.29 14.03 -23.03
N GLY A 62 14.62 14.94 -22.11
CA GLY A 62 15.48 14.56 -20.96
C GLY A 62 16.23 15.68 -20.25
N ASN A 63 16.08 16.95 -20.67
CA ASN A 63 16.77 18.07 -20.01
C ASN A 63 16.00 18.56 -18.77
N ALA A 64 15.53 19.82 -18.74
CA ALA A 64 14.80 20.35 -17.58
C ALA A 64 13.55 19.51 -17.26
N SER A 65 13.39 19.14 -15.99
CA SER A 65 12.28 18.32 -15.47
C SER A 65 12.11 16.95 -16.14
N GLY A 66 13.11 16.47 -16.90
CA GLY A 66 13.03 15.26 -17.70
C GLY A 66 12.20 15.38 -18.99
N THR A 67 11.28 16.35 -19.10
CA THR A 67 10.32 16.44 -20.22
C THR A 67 10.66 17.51 -21.27
N GLN A 68 11.68 18.35 -21.04
CA GLN A 68 12.10 19.37 -22.00
C GLN A 68 12.63 18.74 -23.30
N LEU A 69 12.10 19.23 -24.43
CA LEU A 69 12.46 18.77 -25.77
C LEU A 69 13.94 19.05 -26.07
N SER A 70 14.64 18.02 -26.52
CA SER A 70 16.08 18.04 -26.70
C SER A 70 16.52 17.26 -27.96
N VAL A 71 17.82 17.27 -28.25
CA VAL A 71 18.44 16.43 -29.27
C VAL A 71 19.51 15.50 -28.67
N ASP A 72 19.48 14.22 -29.06
CA ASP A 72 20.42 13.19 -28.64
C ASP A 72 20.86 12.29 -29.82
N SER A 73 21.95 11.56 -29.62
CA SER A 73 22.42 10.47 -30.46
C SER A 73 21.41 9.33 -30.61
N ILE A 74 20.56 9.11 -29.60
CA ILE A 74 19.43 8.18 -29.61
C ILE A 74 18.14 9.01 -29.66
N GLY A 75 17.36 8.84 -30.72
CA GLY A 75 16.09 9.56 -30.90
C GLY A 75 14.91 8.83 -30.27
N GLN A 76 13.81 9.54 -30.08
CA GLN A 76 12.51 8.95 -29.76
C GLN A 76 11.61 8.93 -31.01
N GLU A 77 10.79 7.89 -31.14
CA GLU A 77 9.82 7.79 -32.24
C GLU A 77 8.72 8.84 -32.04
N ILE A 78 8.43 9.58 -33.10
CA ILE A 78 7.37 10.58 -33.11
C ILE A 78 6.25 10.12 -34.03
N THR A 79 5.06 9.97 -33.48
CA THR A 79 3.83 9.77 -34.26
C THR A 79 3.26 11.12 -34.64
N MET A 80 3.20 11.37 -35.94
CA MET A 80 2.72 12.62 -36.51
C MET A 80 1.29 12.43 -37.06
N ALA A 81 0.38 13.33 -36.67
CA ALA A 81 -1.01 13.35 -37.15
C ALA A 81 -1.43 14.77 -37.54
N TYR A 82 -2.32 14.91 -38.53
CA TYR A 82 -2.92 16.19 -38.90
C TYR A 82 -4.35 16.28 -38.37
N GLY A 83 -4.63 17.27 -37.51
CA GLY A 83 -5.91 17.33 -36.82
C GLY A 83 -6.15 18.66 -36.12
N GLU A 84 -7.27 18.71 -35.41
CA GLU A 84 -7.56 19.76 -34.44
C GLU A 84 -6.83 19.42 -33.14
N GLU A 85 -6.51 20.44 -32.35
CA GLU A 85 -5.91 20.23 -31.05
C GLU A 85 -6.87 19.42 -30.16
N ARG A 86 -6.33 18.45 -29.44
CA ARG A 86 -7.10 17.71 -28.45
C ARG A 86 -7.39 18.66 -27.29
N PRO A 87 -8.66 18.91 -26.93
CA PRO A 87 -8.94 19.64 -25.72
C PRO A 87 -8.51 18.77 -24.53
N PRO A 88 -7.73 19.31 -23.58
CA PRO A 88 -7.25 18.57 -22.42
C PRO A 88 -8.36 17.90 -21.61
N LEU A 89 -9.53 18.55 -21.57
CA LEU A 89 -10.80 17.97 -21.14
C LEU A 89 -11.73 17.85 -22.35
N LEU A 90 -12.34 16.68 -22.56
CA LEU A 90 -13.22 16.44 -23.73
C LEU A 90 -14.46 17.35 -23.75
N VAL A 91 -14.79 18.00 -22.65
CA VAL A 91 -15.90 18.97 -22.52
C VAL A 91 -15.51 20.40 -22.91
N GLN A 92 -14.24 20.68 -23.22
CA GLN A 92 -13.76 22.00 -23.60
C GLN A 92 -13.55 22.13 -25.11
N GLU A 93 -13.64 23.36 -25.62
CA GLU A 93 -13.18 23.66 -26.97
C GLU A 93 -11.64 23.66 -27.04
N PRO A 94 -11.04 23.26 -28.18
CA PRO A 94 -9.60 23.35 -28.39
C PRO A 94 -9.07 24.78 -28.20
N LYS A 95 -7.88 24.92 -27.60
CA LYS A 95 -7.28 26.23 -27.30
C LYS A 95 -6.86 26.96 -28.57
N VAL A 96 -6.29 26.22 -29.51
CA VAL A 96 -5.88 26.70 -30.82
C VAL A 96 -6.95 26.38 -31.85
N PRO A 97 -7.62 27.39 -32.45
CA PRO A 97 -8.62 27.13 -33.47
C PRO A 97 -7.99 26.58 -34.75
N GLY A 98 -8.73 25.72 -35.45
CA GLY A 98 -8.30 25.16 -36.75
C GLY A 98 -7.44 23.91 -36.62
N LYS A 99 -6.66 23.61 -37.66
CA LYS A 99 -5.91 22.34 -37.78
C LYS A 99 -4.41 22.57 -37.94
N GLY A 100 -3.63 21.63 -37.42
CA GLY A 100 -2.17 21.60 -37.49
C GLY A 100 -1.62 20.18 -37.38
N TRP A 101 -0.30 20.08 -37.43
CA TRP A 101 0.44 18.85 -37.16
C TRP A 101 0.65 18.69 -35.67
N ILE A 102 0.29 17.53 -35.15
CA ILE A 102 0.49 17.12 -33.76
C ILE A 102 1.63 16.10 -33.75
N PHE A 103 2.60 16.29 -32.86
CA PHE A 103 3.71 15.37 -32.65
C PHE A 103 3.54 14.67 -31.31
N ASN A 104 3.28 13.36 -31.34
CA ASN A 104 3.14 12.52 -30.16
C ASN A 104 4.43 11.72 -29.95
N MET A 105 5.02 11.83 -28.77
CA MET A 105 6.20 11.08 -28.35
C MET A 105 5.78 10.13 -27.23
N LEU A 106 5.04 9.06 -27.58
CA LEU A 106 4.32 8.21 -26.63
C LEU A 106 5.22 7.52 -25.59
N ASP A 107 6.45 7.20 -25.96
CA ASP A 107 7.47 6.62 -25.06
C ASP A 107 8.28 7.69 -24.29
N GLY A 108 7.82 8.95 -24.35
CA GLY A 108 8.44 10.09 -23.67
C GLY A 108 8.12 10.12 -22.16
N PRO A 109 8.94 10.84 -21.37
CA PRO A 109 8.67 11.03 -19.94
C PRO A 109 7.50 12.01 -19.70
N SER A 110 6.67 11.76 -18.69
CA SER A 110 5.54 12.65 -18.30
C SER A 110 5.42 12.81 -16.78
N ASN A 111 4.93 13.99 -16.35
CA ASN A 111 4.68 14.33 -14.96
C ASN A 111 3.18 14.32 -14.65
N GLY A 112 2.69 13.26 -13.98
CA GLY A 112 1.26 13.11 -13.64
C GLY A 112 0.41 12.65 -14.82
N ASN A 113 -0.90 12.94 -14.78
CA ASN A 113 -1.88 12.52 -15.81
C ASN A 113 -1.85 13.44 -17.04
N ARG A 114 -0.69 13.59 -17.69
CA ARG A 114 -0.48 14.51 -18.83
C ARG A 114 -0.19 13.77 -20.12
N PHE A 115 -0.53 14.39 -21.25
CA PHE A 115 -0.37 13.80 -22.58
C PHE A 115 1.05 14.01 -23.12
N HIS A 116 1.56 13.06 -23.90
CA HIS A 116 2.89 13.08 -24.52
C HIS A 116 2.92 13.82 -25.87
N GLU A 117 2.11 14.87 -26.01
CA GLU A 117 2.12 15.77 -27.16
C GLU A 117 3.23 16.83 -26.98
N ILE A 118 4.01 17.09 -28.03
CA ILE A 118 5.02 18.15 -27.99
C ILE A 118 4.32 19.51 -28.00
N TYR A 119 4.53 20.29 -26.94
CA TYR A 119 3.77 21.50 -26.69
C TYR A 119 4.63 22.68 -26.21
N VAL A 120 4.02 23.86 -26.23
CA VAL A 120 4.56 25.08 -25.62
C VAL A 120 3.52 25.78 -24.74
N THR A 121 3.98 26.35 -23.62
CA THR A 121 3.21 27.26 -22.76
C THR A 121 3.88 28.62 -22.61
N GLY A 122 5.08 28.77 -23.16
CA GLY A 122 5.87 29.99 -23.11
C GLY A 122 6.98 29.97 -24.16
N THR A 123 7.79 31.02 -24.20
CA THR A 123 8.72 31.25 -25.31
C THR A 123 10.06 30.51 -25.20
N ALA A 124 10.39 29.98 -24.02
CA ALA A 124 11.73 29.51 -23.71
C ALA A 124 12.04 28.08 -24.18
N SER A 125 11.06 27.18 -24.19
CA SER A 125 11.27 25.75 -24.45
C SER A 125 9.97 25.05 -24.82
N ALA A 126 10.09 23.94 -25.55
CA ALA A 126 9.02 22.97 -25.74
C ALA A 126 9.21 21.78 -24.80
N TYR A 127 8.12 21.08 -24.52
CA TYR A 127 8.05 19.96 -23.56
C TYR A 127 7.18 18.83 -24.12
N VAL A 128 7.23 17.67 -23.46
CA VAL A 128 6.56 16.41 -23.86
C VAL A 128 5.74 15.83 -22.69
N ASP A 129 4.99 16.71 -22.01
CA ASP A 129 4.07 16.40 -20.90
C ASP A 129 2.94 17.44 -20.85
N CYS A 130 2.18 17.52 -21.93
CA CYS A 130 1.16 18.53 -22.16
C CYS A 130 0.02 18.43 -21.15
N GLY A 131 -0.16 19.50 -20.37
CA GLY A 131 -1.31 19.75 -19.51
C GLY A 131 -2.35 20.63 -20.19
N SER A 132 -3.25 21.24 -19.40
CA SER A 132 -4.38 21.97 -19.94
C SER A 132 -4.05 23.31 -20.62
N ASP A 133 -2.85 23.82 -20.39
CA ASP A 133 -2.38 25.12 -20.83
C ASP A 133 -1.53 25.07 -22.11
N GLY A 134 -1.21 23.88 -22.62
CA GLY A 134 -0.31 23.70 -23.75
C GLY A 134 -0.91 24.06 -25.11
N HIS A 135 -0.02 24.45 -26.04
CA HIS A 135 -0.32 24.65 -27.45
C HIS A 135 0.44 23.60 -28.27
N THR A 136 -0.30 22.77 -29.01
CA THR A 136 0.22 21.53 -29.61
C THR A 136 0.22 21.52 -31.14
N LEU A 137 -0.37 22.54 -31.78
CA LEU A 137 -0.49 22.59 -33.24
C LEU A 137 0.71 23.23 -33.91
N TRP A 138 1.39 22.44 -34.73
CA TRP A 138 2.57 22.84 -35.49
C TRP A 138 2.31 22.90 -37.00
N GLN A 139 3.14 23.64 -37.71
CA GLN A 139 3.23 23.68 -39.16
C GLN A 139 4.63 23.28 -39.60
N ILE A 140 4.70 22.52 -40.69
CA ILE A 140 5.95 22.02 -41.26
C ILE A 140 6.13 22.69 -42.61
N ARG A 141 7.24 23.41 -42.80
CA ARG A 141 7.55 24.16 -44.02
C ARG A 141 8.80 23.62 -44.67
N LYS A 142 8.71 23.20 -45.94
CA LYS A 142 9.87 22.83 -46.74
C LYS A 142 10.67 24.07 -47.11
N GLN A 143 11.98 24.03 -46.86
CA GLN A 143 12.94 25.11 -47.12
C GLN A 143 13.62 24.92 -48.49
N GLU A 144 14.25 25.98 -49.02
CA GLU A 144 14.92 25.96 -50.34
C GLU A 144 16.11 24.98 -50.37
N ASN A 145 16.74 24.72 -49.23
CA ASN A 145 17.83 23.75 -49.08
C ASN A 145 17.36 22.28 -49.07
N GLY A 146 16.05 22.03 -49.17
CA GLY A 146 15.45 20.69 -49.18
C GLY A 146 15.09 20.12 -47.81
N TYR A 147 15.47 20.80 -46.72
CA TYR A 147 15.10 20.44 -45.34
C TYR A 147 13.81 21.13 -44.90
N TYR A 148 13.41 20.93 -43.65
CA TYR A 148 12.15 21.40 -43.10
C TYR A 148 12.38 22.32 -41.91
N ALA A 149 11.53 23.33 -41.78
CA ALA A 149 11.38 24.15 -40.58
C ALA A 149 10.04 23.82 -39.92
N ILE A 150 10.03 23.70 -38.60
CA ILE A 150 8.84 23.43 -37.79
C ILE A 150 8.52 24.71 -37.02
N LYS A 151 7.28 25.20 -37.11
CA LYS A 151 6.83 26.46 -36.49
C LYS A 151 5.46 26.23 -35.85
N ILE A 152 5.07 27.00 -34.83
CA ILE A 152 3.69 26.98 -34.32
C ILE A 152 2.69 27.42 -35.42
N VAL A 153 1.47 26.90 -35.46
CA VAL A 153 0.52 27.30 -36.52
C VAL A 153 0.23 28.81 -36.53
N ASP A 154 0.04 29.39 -37.71
CA ASP A 154 -0.10 30.85 -37.85
C ASP A 154 -1.34 31.40 -37.15
N GLN A 155 -2.40 30.59 -37.03
CA GLN A 155 -3.66 30.93 -36.37
C GLN A 155 -3.65 30.77 -34.84
N ASP A 156 -2.54 30.36 -34.24
CA ASP A 156 -2.40 30.29 -32.79
C ASP A 156 -2.54 31.69 -32.15
N PRO A 157 -3.47 31.87 -31.18
CA PRO A 157 -3.82 33.19 -30.66
C PRO A 157 -2.73 33.83 -29.78
N ASP A 158 -1.81 33.05 -29.22
CA ASP A 158 -0.80 33.52 -28.28
C ASP A 158 0.58 33.61 -28.94
N PHE A 159 0.94 32.59 -29.72
CA PHE A 159 2.28 32.43 -30.27
C PHE A 159 2.34 32.53 -31.80
N GLY A 160 1.20 32.33 -32.47
CA GLY A 160 1.08 32.37 -33.92
C GLY A 160 1.23 33.76 -34.52
N THR A 161 1.20 33.85 -35.85
CA THR A 161 1.28 35.14 -36.54
C THR A 161 0.08 36.04 -36.25
N VAL A 162 -1.10 35.47 -35.98
CA VAL A 162 -2.30 36.25 -35.61
C VAL A 162 -2.19 36.96 -34.26
N SER A 163 -1.32 36.50 -33.34
CA SER A 163 -1.11 37.14 -32.03
C SER A 163 -0.38 38.49 -32.13
N GLY A 164 0.35 38.71 -33.23
CA GLY A 164 1.18 39.90 -33.41
C GLY A 164 2.41 39.95 -32.49
N ASN A 165 2.75 38.85 -31.80
CA ASN A 165 3.91 38.78 -30.92
C ASN A 165 5.22 38.73 -31.71
N ALA A 166 5.99 39.82 -31.70
CA ALA A 166 7.25 39.95 -32.44
C ALA A 166 8.35 38.96 -32.01
N VAL A 167 8.23 38.36 -30.83
CA VAL A 167 9.19 37.35 -30.33
C VAL A 167 8.91 35.97 -30.91
N THR A 168 7.66 35.62 -31.21
CA THR A 168 7.29 34.25 -31.62
C THR A 168 6.80 34.14 -33.06
N MET A 169 6.29 35.22 -33.66
CA MET A 169 5.59 35.19 -34.95
C MET A 169 6.44 34.65 -36.12
N ASN A 170 7.77 34.72 -36.04
CA ASN A 170 8.71 34.25 -37.06
C ASN A 170 9.57 33.06 -36.59
N GLY A 171 9.46 32.69 -35.31
CA GLY A 171 10.31 31.67 -34.71
C GLY A 171 10.01 30.27 -35.25
N VAL A 172 11.04 29.44 -35.38
CA VAL A 172 10.97 28.03 -35.76
C VAL A 172 11.71 27.18 -34.72
N TRP A 173 11.55 25.86 -34.75
CA TRP A 173 12.37 24.97 -33.96
C TRP A 173 13.85 25.10 -34.34
N GLY A 174 14.72 25.28 -33.36
CA GLY A 174 16.15 25.36 -33.60
C GLY A 174 17.01 24.99 -32.39
N VAL A 175 18.27 24.63 -32.66
CA VAL A 175 19.25 24.26 -31.64
C VAL A 175 20.46 25.17 -31.73
N ASN A 176 20.81 25.80 -30.61
CA ASN A 176 22.00 26.64 -30.51
C ASN A 176 23.29 25.79 -30.50
N SER A 177 24.36 26.30 -31.10
CA SER A 177 25.68 25.65 -31.09
C SER A 177 26.13 25.25 -29.68
N GLY A 178 26.37 23.96 -29.45
CA GLY A 178 26.83 23.40 -28.17
C GLY A 178 25.71 23.12 -27.15
N SER A 179 24.44 23.40 -27.49
CA SER A 179 23.27 23.02 -26.69
C SER A 179 22.65 21.71 -27.18
N THR A 180 21.90 21.04 -26.31
CA THR A 180 20.97 19.95 -26.68
C THR A 180 19.52 20.41 -26.65
N VAL A 181 19.21 21.64 -26.20
CA VAL A 181 17.84 22.14 -26.07
C VAL A 181 17.27 22.53 -27.42
N VAL A 182 16.02 22.13 -27.69
CA VAL A 182 15.24 22.57 -28.84
C VAL A 182 14.42 23.79 -28.44
N TYR A 183 14.74 24.94 -29.05
CA TYR A 183 14.01 26.18 -28.84
C TYR A 183 12.87 26.29 -29.85
N PRO A 184 11.60 26.43 -29.41
CA PRO A 184 10.44 26.37 -30.31
C PRO A 184 10.25 27.62 -31.18
N PHE A 185 10.84 28.75 -30.76
CA PHE A 185 10.69 30.06 -31.41
C PHE A 185 12.04 30.69 -31.78
N ALA A 186 12.99 29.89 -32.25
CA ALA A 186 14.29 30.38 -32.67
C ALA A 186 14.18 31.26 -33.92
N ASP A 187 14.78 32.46 -33.87
CA ASP A 187 14.86 33.41 -34.97
C ASP A 187 16.26 34.04 -34.97
N LYS A 188 16.99 33.93 -36.09
CA LYS A 188 18.37 34.44 -36.25
C LYS A 188 18.47 35.95 -36.08
N GLU A 189 17.36 36.69 -36.20
CA GLU A 189 17.31 38.14 -36.00
C GLU A 189 17.13 38.54 -34.53
N GLN A 190 16.87 37.57 -33.63
CA GLN A 190 16.71 37.80 -32.19
C GLN A 190 17.99 37.52 -31.41
N GLY A 191 18.27 38.37 -30.41
CA GLY A 191 19.47 38.26 -29.59
C GLY A 191 19.54 36.93 -28.82
N GLY A 192 20.64 36.20 -28.98
CA GLY A 192 20.84 34.88 -28.37
C GLY A 192 20.67 33.69 -29.32
N PHE A 193 20.26 33.95 -30.57
CA PHE A 193 20.08 32.93 -31.63
C PHE A 193 20.96 33.17 -32.86
N ASP A 194 22.02 33.98 -32.76
CA ASP A 194 22.91 34.35 -33.88
C ASP A 194 23.60 33.14 -34.56
N LYS A 195 23.67 32.00 -33.85
CA LYS A 195 24.26 30.73 -34.31
C LYS A 195 23.29 29.56 -34.19
N VAL A 196 21.99 29.83 -34.11
CA VAL A 196 20.99 28.77 -34.07
C VAL A 196 20.91 28.11 -35.45
N GLU A 197 20.76 26.79 -35.49
CA GLU A 197 20.44 26.10 -36.73
C GLU A 197 19.03 25.52 -36.62
N THR A 198 18.31 25.54 -37.75
CA THR A 198 16.85 25.34 -37.81
C THR A 198 16.45 24.33 -38.88
N ASP A 199 17.42 23.58 -39.42
CA ASP A 199 17.21 22.59 -40.47
C ASP A 199 16.92 21.22 -39.87
N TRP A 200 15.71 20.73 -40.15
CA TRP A 200 15.21 19.43 -39.72
C TRP A 200 14.97 18.50 -40.91
N ALA A 201 15.23 17.21 -40.72
CA ALA A 201 14.93 16.16 -41.68
C ALA A 201 14.09 15.06 -41.02
N PHE A 202 13.31 14.35 -41.81
CA PHE A 202 12.49 13.24 -41.36
C PHE A 202 13.14 11.93 -41.77
N VAL A 203 13.13 10.95 -40.86
CA VAL A 203 13.73 9.64 -41.04
C VAL A 203 12.67 8.60 -40.68
N THR A 204 12.45 7.60 -41.54
CA THR A 204 11.53 6.51 -41.20
C THR A 204 12.15 5.61 -40.13
N PRO A 205 11.36 4.85 -39.35
CA PRO A 205 11.90 3.92 -38.37
C PRO A 205 12.97 2.98 -38.97
N GLU A 206 12.74 2.46 -40.17
CA GLU A 206 13.69 1.55 -40.84
C GLU A 206 15.04 2.22 -41.11
N ALA A 207 15.04 3.46 -41.63
CA ALA A 207 16.27 4.20 -41.92
C ALA A 207 17.02 4.61 -40.64
N TYR A 208 16.28 4.91 -39.56
CA TYR A 208 16.85 5.19 -38.24
C TYR A 208 17.57 3.95 -37.68
N PHE A 209 16.92 2.79 -37.69
CA PHE A 209 17.52 1.56 -37.19
C PHE A 209 18.74 1.13 -38.01
N VAL A 210 18.70 1.26 -39.35
CA VAL A 210 19.89 1.03 -40.19
C VAL A 210 21.06 1.94 -39.79
N TYR A 211 20.80 3.22 -39.52
CA TYR A 211 21.83 4.17 -39.12
C TYR A 211 22.46 3.81 -37.76
N GLN A 212 21.64 3.44 -36.78
CA GLN A 212 22.13 2.99 -35.46
C GLN A 212 22.93 1.68 -35.59
N ALA A 213 22.43 0.73 -36.37
CA ALA A 213 23.12 -0.53 -36.66
C ALA A 213 24.49 -0.32 -37.32
N LYS A 214 24.61 0.64 -38.26
CA LYS A 214 25.91 1.00 -38.85
C LYS A 214 26.88 1.55 -37.80
N LYS A 215 26.42 2.42 -36.89
CA LYS A 215 27.26 2.91 -35.78
C LYS A 215 27.73 1.78 -34.86
N ALA A 216 26.85 0.82 -34.56
CA ALA A 216 27.22 -0.35 -33.78
C ALA A 216 28.32 -1.17 -34.48
N LEU A 217 28.15 -1.46 -35.78
CA LEU A 217 29.16 -2.18 -36.57
C LEU A 217 30.49 -1.41 -36.68
N GLN A 218 30.45 -0.09 -36.83
CA GLN A 218 31.64 0.76 -36.83
C GLN A 218 32.44 0.60 -35.53
N ALA A 219 31.77 0.66 -34.38
CA ALA A 219 32.43 0.47 -33.08
C ALA A 219 33.09 -0.92 -32.97
N GLN A 220 32.47 -1.97 -33.52
CA GLN A 220 33.06 -3.32 -33.51
C GLN A 220 34.25 -3.47 -34.48
N LEU A 221 34.22 -2.77 -35.61
CA LEU A 221 35.36 -2.70 -36.54
C LEU A 221 36.56 -1.99 -35.90
N GLU A 222 36.32 -0.96 -35.11
CA GLU A 222 37.36 -0.26 -34.33
C GLU A 222 37.91 -1.16 -33.22
N PHE A 223 37.03 -1.81 -32.44
CA PHE A 223 37.39 -2.77 -31.40
C PHE A 223 38.22 -3.95 -31.95
N ALA A 224 37.86 -4.47 -33.11
CA ALA A 224 38.62 -5.50 -33.82
C ALA A 224 40.04 -5.03 -34.16
N GLY A 225 40.19 -3.79 -34.64
CA GLY A 225 41.47 -3.16 -34.93
C GLY A 225 42.35 -3.00 -33.69
N GLU A 226 41.79 -2.49 -32.60
CA GLU A 226 42.48 -2.29 -31.32
C GLU A 226 43.01 -3.62 -30.73
N ASN A 227 42.28 -4.72 -30.94
CA ASN A 227 42.64 -6.06 -30.48
C ASN A 227 43.42 -6.90 -31.51
N GLY A 228 43.84 -6.30 -32.64
CA GLY A 228 44.67 -6.97 -33.65
C GLY A 228 43.94 -8.09 -34.42
N TYR A 229 42.62 -8.01 -34.54
CA TYR A 229 41.79 -8.88 -35.36
C TYR A 229 41.74 -8.37 -36.81
N THR A 230 42.23 -9.18 -37.75
CA THR A 230 42.47 -8.74 -39.14
C THR A 230 41.45 -9.26 -40.15
N ASP A 231 40.56 -10.18 -39.77
CA ASP A 231 39.57 -10.79 -40.68
C ASP A 231 38.28 -9.96 -40.75
N VAL A 232 38.41 -8.69 -41.13
CA VAL A 232 37.30 -7.71 -41.10
C VAL A 232 36.68 -7.41 -42.47
N ALA A 233 37.22 -7.98 -43.55
CA ALA A 233 36.93 -7.53 -44.91
C ALA A 233 35.43 -7.64 -45.31
N GLY A 234 34.75 -8.70 -44.86
CA GLY A 234 33.31 -8.87 -45.12
C GLY A 234 32.43 -7.85 -44.37
N TYR A 235 32.80 -7.56 -43.11
CA TYR A 235 32.12 -6.59 -42.26
C TYR A 235 32.27 -5.15 -42.79
N VAL A 236 33.47 -4.79 -43.26
CA VAL A 236 33.71 -3.49 -43.92
C VAL A 236 32.86 -3.36 -45.18
N ALA A 237 32.80 -4.40 -46.02
CA ALA A 237 31.97 -4.39 -47.22
C ALA A 237 30.47 -4.21 -46.91
N LEU A 238 29.99 -4.80 -45.81
CA LEU A 238 28.60 -4.63 -45.36
C LEU A 238 28.33 -3.24 -44.77
N TYR A 239 29.27 -2.70 -43.98
CA TYR A 239 29.20 -1.33 -43.46
C TYR A 239 29.08 -0.29 -44.59
N GLU A 240 29.84 -0.47 -45.67
CA GLU A 240 29.85 0.42 -46.85
C GLU A 240 28.65 0.20 -47.80
N LYS A 241 27.92 -0.91 -47.68
CA LYS A 241 26.76 -1.25 -48.53
C LYS A 241 25.62 -0.23 -48.34
N THR A 242 25.07 0.26 -49.44
CA THR A 242 24.03 1.32 -49.44
C THR A 242 22.62 0.80 -49.17
N ASP A 243 22.38 -0.48 -49.41
CA ASP A 243 21.09 -1.18 -49.26
C ASP A 243 21.13 -2.29 -48.19
N ALA A 244 22.01 -2.14 -47.19
CA ALA A 244 22.05 -3.04 -46.04
C ALA A 244 20.83 -2.84 -45.12
N THR A 245 20.28 -3.93 -44.56
CA THR A 245 19.22 -3.84 -43.55
C THR A 245 19.81 -3.64 -42.15
N ALA A 246 19.01 -3.13 -41.21
CA ALA A 246 19.44 -2.98 -39.81
C ALA A 246 19.84 -4.34 -39.22
N GLU A 247 19.03 -5.37 -39.48
CA GLU A 247 19.27 -6.75 -39.06
C GLU A 247 20.58 -7.33 -39.62
N GLU A 248 20.90 -7.11 -40.91
CA GLU A 248 22.18 -7.54 -41.50
C GLU A 248 23.37 -6.89 -40.75
N LEU A 249 23.26 -5.60 -40.43
CA LEU A 249 24.33 -4.81 -39.81
C LEU A 249 24.50 -5.11 -38.31
N GLU A 250 23.40 -5.26 -37.57
CA GLU A 250 23.40 -5.67 -36.17
C GLU A 250 23.98 -7.08 -36.04
N SER A 251 23.52 -8.03 -36.85
CA SER A 251 24.07 -9.39 -36.90
C SER A 251 25.57 -9.38 -37.20
N ALA A 252 26.00 -8.53 -38.13
CA ALA A 252 27.42 -8.40 -38.46
C ALA A 252 28.24 -7.75 -37.34
N ALA A 253 27.68 -6.80 -36.60
CA ALA A 253 28.33 -6.20 -35.44
C ALA A 253 28.53 -7.27 -34.35
N ASP A 254 27.49 -8.04 -34.06
CA ASP A 254 27.51 -9.14 -33.10
C ASP A 254 28.48 -10.26 -33.53
N GLU A 255 28.45 -10.68 -34.79
CA GLU A 255 29.36 -11.69 -35.35
C GLU A 255 30.82 -11.25 -35.26
N LEU A 256 31.12 -9.99 -35.58
CA LEU A 256 32.47 -9.45 -35.48
C LEU A 256 32.93 -9.39 -34.02
N GLN A 257 32.09 -8.88 -33.12
CA GLN A 257 32.39 -8.83 -31.70
C GLN A 257 32.66 -10.23 -31.16
N GLN A 258 31.80 -11.21 -31.48
CA GLN A 258 31.97 -12.61 -31.08
C GLN A 258 33.28 -13.20 -31.61
N ALA A 259 33.61 -12.96 -32.87
CA ALA A 259 34.84 -13.49 -33.48
C ALA A 259 36.11 -12.92 -32.84
N VAL A 260 36.09 -11.63 -32.44
CA VAL A 260 37.19 -11.01 -31.69
C VAL A 260 37.29 -11.63 -30.30
N THR A 261 36.19 -11.72 -29.57
CA THR A 261 36.16 -12.23 -28.19
C THR A 261 36.53 -13.72 -28.11
N ASP A 262 36.04 -14.56 -29.03
CA ASP A 262 36.39 -15.97 -29.13
C ASP A 262 37.90 -16.17 -29.35
N ARG A 263 38.51 -15.34 -30.20
CA ARG A 263 39.96 -15.36 -30.43
C ARG A 263 40.72 -15.00 -29.16
N LEU A 264 40.27 -13.99 -28.42
CA LEU A 264 40.91 -13.56 -27.17
C LEU A 264 40.77 -14.63 -26.08
N GLY A 265 39.67 -15.38 -26.07
CA GLY A 265 39.39 -16.47 -25.12
C GLY A 265 40.02 -17.82 -25.50
N ALA A 266 40.58 -17.96 -26.70
CA ALA A 266 41.12 -19.22 -27.20
C ALA A 266 42.23 -19.77 -26.30
N GLY A 267 42.10 -21.04 -25.90
CA GLY A 267 43.06 -21.73 -25.03
C GLY A 267 42.98 -21.32 -23.55
N ALA A 268 41.88 -20.70 -23.12
CA ALA A 268 41.58 -20.46 -21.70
C ALA A 268 41.38 -21.77 -20.94
N SER A 269 41.97 -21.88 -19.75
CA SER A 269 41.74 -22.94 -18.76
C SER A 269 41.84 -22.36 -17.33
N GLU A 270 41.53 -23.15 -16.30
CA GLU A 270 41.73 -22.71 -14.90
C GLU A 270 43.20 -22.35 -14.59
N GLU A 271 44.16 -23.04 -15.22
CA GLU A 271 45.60 -22.80 -15.07
C GLU A 271 46.12 -21.67 -15.98
N ASN A 272 45.40 -21.33 -17.05
CA ASN A 272 45.78 -20.31 -18.02
C ASN A 272 44.57 -19.43 -18.37
N PRO A 273 44.08 -18.60 -17.42
CA PRO A 273 42.93 -17.76 -17.66
C PRO A 273 43.21 -16.63 -18.66
N LYS A 274 42.17 -16.14 -19.32
CA LYS A 274 42.18 -15.02 -20.29
C LYS A 274 41.35 -13.83 -19.78
N PHE A 275 41.29 -12.76 -20.58
CA PHE A 275 40.47 -11.55 -20.36
C PHE A 275 40.90 -10.61 -19.22
N THR A 276 42.06 -10.83 -18.61
CA THR A 276 42.59 -9.90 -17.58
C THR A 276 42.81 -8.50 -18.13
N ASP A 277 43.23 -8.37 -19.39
CA ASP A 277 43.54 -7.08 -20.01
C ASP A 277 42.32 -6.36 -20.61
N LEU A 278 41.11 -6.94 -20.50
CA LEU A 278 39.88 -6.31 -21.03
C LEU A 278 39.34 -5.20 -20.14
N LEU A 279 39.68 -5.21 -18.84
CA LEU A 279 39.22 -4.19 -17.91
C LEU A 279 39.93 -2.86 -18.17
N ALA A 280 39.16 -1.79 -18.29
CA ALA A 280 39.71 -0.44 -18.24
C ALA A 280 40.03 -0.05 -16.79
N ASN A 281 41.23 0.49 -16.55
CA ASN A 281 41.64 1.01 -15.23
C ASN A 281 41.30 0.09 -14.02
N PRO A 282 41.73 -1.19 -14.02
CA PRO A 282 41.36 -2.16 -12.99
C PRO A 282 41.93 -1.87 -11.59
N SER A 283 43.02 -1.11 -11.49
CA SER A 283 43.70 -0.73 -10.24
C SER A 283 43.30 0.65 -9.72
N PHE A 284 42.44 1.39 -10.43
CA PHE A 284 42.06 2.76 -10.08
C PHE A 284 43.21 3.78 -9.92
N ASP A 285 44.45 3.43 -10.34
CA ASP A 285 45.62 4.32 -10.27
C ASP A 285 45.40 5.64 -11.03
N ALA A 286 44.57 5.63 -12.07
CA ALA A 286 44.21 6.80 -12.87
C ALA A 286 42.90 7.49 -12.44
N GLY A 287 42.47 7.30 -11.18
CA GLY A 287 41.19 7.75 -10.65
C GLY A 287 40.05 6.76 -10.93
N ASN A 288 38.80 7.21 -10.90
CA ASN A 288 37.62 6.35 -11.12
C ASN A 288 37.24 6.21 -12.62
N GLY A 289 37.98 6.84 -13.54
CA GLY A 289 37.66 6.83 -14.97
C GLY A 289 37.73 5.42 -15.57
N GLY A 290 36.86 5.13 -16.55
CA GLY A 290 36.75 3.79 -17.16
C GLY A 290 35.71 2.87 -16.49
N TRP A 291 35.11 3.31 -15.39
CA TRP A 291 34.01 2.62 -14.70
C TRP A 291 32.73 3.46 -14.75
N ILE A 292 31.58 2.79 -14.84
CA ILE A 292 30.26 3.40 -14.81
C ILE A 292 29.75 3.39 -13.37
N GLU A 293 29.24 4.54 -12.90
CA GLU A 293 28.60 4.70 -11.59
C GLU A 293 27.09 4.92 -11.78
N ASP A 294 26.28 4.07 -11.16
CA ASP A 294 24.81 4.15 -11.17
C ASP A 294 24.27 3.92 -9.75
N GLY A 295 23.51 4.87 -9.20
CA GLY A 295 23.06 4.84 -7.80
C GLY A 295 23.23 6.19 -7.10
N GLY A 296 22.19 6.65 -6.40
CA GLY A 296 22.02 8.05 -5.99
C GLY A 296 23.18 8.70 -5.20
N SER A 297 23.24 10.03 -5.35
CA SER A 297 24.14 11.00 -4.70
C SER A 297 24.46 10.69 -3.22
N PRO A 298 25.71 10.92 -2.75
CA PRO A 298 26.84 11.59 -3.44
C PRO A 298 27.60 10.69 -4.43
N ALA A 299 28.44 11.28 -5.28
CA ALA A 299 29.39 10.55 -6.14
C ALA A 299 30.42 9.73 -5.34
N LEU A 300 31.00 8.70 -5.96
CA LEU A 300 32.13 7.93 -5.43
C LEU A 300 33.41 8.77 -5.30
N GLY A 301 34.15 8.53 -4.21
CA GLY A 301 35.45 9.14 -3.95
C GLY A 301 36.62 8.33 -4.53
N HIS A 302 37.82 8.90 -4.46
CA HIS A 302 39.08 8.24 -4.82
C HIS A 302 40.13 8.52 -3.74
N GLN A 303 40.63 7.47 -3.10
CA GLN A 303 41.56 7.54 -1.98
C GLN A 303 43.01 7.45 -2.47
N LYS A 304 43.73 8.56 -2.44
CA LYS A 304 45.12 8.65 -2.94
C LYS A 304 46.20 8.78 -1.87
N ASN A 305 45.82 8.94 -0.59
CA ASN A 305 46.76 9.28 0.48
C ASN A 305 47.02 8.14 1.47
N ASP A 306 46.11 7.17 1.53
CA ASP A 306 46.17 6.05 2.47
C ASP A 306 46.29 4.72 1.73
N LYS A 307 47.23 3.90 2.20
CA LYS A 307 47.49 2.53 1.77
C LYS A 307 47.11 1.57 2.89
N TYR A 308 46.33 0.54 2.56
CA TYR A 308 45.94 -0.52 3.49
C TYR A 308 46.48 -1.87 3.03
N GLN A 309 46.89 -2.70 3.98
CA GLN A 309 47.44 -4.03 3.71
C GLN A 309 47.02 -5.04 4.77
N ASP A 310 46.75 -6.28 4.35
CA ASP A 310 46.49 -7.39 5.28
C ASP A 310 47.77 -7.77 6.04
N PRO A 311 47.74 -7.92 7.37
CA PRO A 311 48.92 -8.21 8.16
C PRO A 311 49.47 -9.65 7.97
N ASP A 312 48.64 -10.56 7.48
CA ASP A 312 48.97 -11.98 7.28
C ASP A 312 49.19 -12.34 5.79
N ASP A 313 48.86 -11.44 4.85
CA ASP A 313 49.07 -11.62 3.41
C ASP A 313 49.62 -10.35 2.74
N GLU A 314 50.92 -10.34 2.44
CA GLU A 314 51.61 -9.20 1.83
C GLU A 314 51.13 -8.87 0.40
N SER A 315 50.39 -9.77 -0.26
CA SER A 315 49.84 -9.55 -1.60
C SER A 315 48.50 -8.81 -1.60
N VAL A 316 47.82 -8.73 -0.45
CA VAL A 316 46.52 -8.07 -0.31
C VAL A 316 46.74 -6.63 0.12
N VAL A 317 46.85 -5.76 -0.90
CA VAL A 317 47.16 -4.35 -0.76
C VAL A 317 46.11 -3.51 -1.48
N MET A 318 45.70 -2.41 -0.86
CA MET A 318 44.94 -1.34 -1.49
C MET A 318 45.78 -0.07 -1.51
N ASP A 319 45.98 0.50 -2.70
CA ASP A 319 46.82 1.69 -2.95
C ASP A 319 46.18 2.49 -4.10
N GLN A 320 45.77 3.73 -3.86
CA GLN A 320 45.05 4.56 -4.86
C GLN A 320 43.69 4.01 -5.33
N PHE A 321 42.81 3.68 -4.39
CA PHE A 321 41.58 2.91 -4.62
C PHE A 321 40.29 3.75 -4.71
N CYS A 322 39.22 3.17 -5.27
CA CYS A 322 37.88 3.77 -5.28
C CYS A 322 37.22 3.60 -3.91
N GLU A 323 36.62 4.67 -3.35
CA GLU A 323 36.03 4.63 -2.00
C GLU A 323 34.67 5.32 -1.90
N LYS A 324 33.92 4.95 -0.86
CA LYS A 324 32.76 5.70 -0.39
C LYS A 324 32.80 5.85 1.12
N TRP A 325 32.63 7.08 1.60
CA TRP A 325 32.45 7.40 3.01
C TRP A 325 31.17 8.20 3.24
N THR A 326 30.41 7.84 4.28
CA THR A 326 29.21 8.56 4.74
C THR A 326 29.19 8.66 6.27
N LYS A 327 28.42 9.64 6.78
CA LYS A 327 28.15 9.76 8.21
C LYS A 327 27.43 8.50 8.73
N PRO A 328 27.55 8.15 10.02
CA PRO A 328 26.82 7.03 10.64
C PRO A 328 25.35 6.96 10.21
N GLY A 329 24.92 5.83 9.64
CA GLY A 329 23.56 5.65 9.08
C GLY A 329 23.42 4.71 7.86
N GLY A 330 24.55 4.26 7.28
CA GLY A 330 24.59 3.41 6.07
C GLY A 330 24.79 4.21 4.77
N THR A 331 25.33 3.57 3.72
CA THR A 331 25.47 4.20 2.38
C THR A 331 24.22 3.98 1.52
N SER A 332 23.97 4.88 0.55
CA SER A 332 22.96 4.69 -0.51
C SER A 332 23.28 3.48 -1.40
N ALA A 333 22.31 3.06 -2.22
CA ALA A 333 22.52 2.05 -3.26
C ALA A 333 23.52 2.59 -4.29
N ILE A 334 24.60 1.85 -4.52
CA ILE A 334 25.70 2.20 -5.42
C ILE A 334 25.98 0.98 -6.29
N HIS A 335 26.15 1.20 -7.60
CA HIS A 335 26.68 0.24 -8.56
C HIS A 335 27.88 0.86 -9.27
N LEU A 336 29.04 0.22 -9.18
CA LEU A 336 30.26 0.56 -9.90
C LEU A 336 30.60 -0.60 -10.82
N TYR A 337 30.54 -0.42 -12.14
CA TYR A 337 30.65 -1.55 -13.07
C TYR A 337 31.27 -1.23 -14.42
N GLN A 338 31.66 -2.28 -15.15
CA GLN A 338 31.94 -2.25 -16.59
C GLN A 338 31.02 -3.24 -17.31
N LYS A 339 30.67 -2.95 -18.56
CA LYS A 339 29.82 -3.77 -19.43
C LYS A 339 30.65 -4.38 -20.54
N PHE A 340 30.48 -5.67 -20.78
CA PHE A 340 31.14 -6.43 -21.82
C PHE A 340 30.11 -7.15 -22.67
N GLY A 341 30.06 -6.88 -23.98
CA GLY A 341 29.13 -7.55 -24.87
C GLY A 341 29.68 -8.87 -25.43
N ASN A 342 28.79 -9.82 -25.73
CA ASN A 342 29.11 -11.06 -26.47
C ASN A 342 30.30 -11.85 -25.88
N MET A 343 30.33 -12.02 -24.56
CA MET A 343 31.31 -12.83 -23.84
C MET A 343 31.05 -14.34 -24.04
N PRO A 344 32.09 -15.20 -24.12
CA PRO A 344 31.90 -16.63 -24.36
C PRO A 344 31.22 -17.35 -23.20
N SER A 345 30.50 -18.43 -23.48
CA SER A 345 30.03 -19.31 -22.42
C SER A 345 31.21 -19.98 -21.72
N GLY A 346 31.20 -20.06 -20.40
CA GLY A 346 32.16 -20.82 -19.62
C GLY A 346 32.37 -20.25 -18.23
N ARG A 347 33.44 -20.67 -17.58
CA ARG A 347 33.74 -20.34 -16.19
C ARG A 347 34.53 -19.03 -16.10
N TYR A 348 34.07 -18.14 -15.24
CA TYR A 348 34.67 -16.84 -14.97
C TYR A 348 35.05 -16.73 -13.50
N ARG A 349 36.09 -15.94 -13.24
CA ARG A 349 36.48 -15.50 -11.92
C ARG A 349 36.66 -13.98 -11.95
N LEU A 350 35.85 -13.30 -11.15
CA LEU A 350 36.03 -11.90 -10.83
C LEU A 350 36.67 -11.82 -9.44
N SER A 351 37.76 -11.08 -9.31
CA SER A 351 38.36 -10.84 -8.00
C SER A 351 38.71 -9.38 -7.80
N ALA A 352 38.67 -8.92 -6.56
CA ALA A 352 39.13 -7.58 -6.19
C ALA A 352 39.67 -7.62 -4.76
N VAL A 353 40.41 -6.58 -4.39
CA VAL A 353 40.75 -6.29 -2.99
C VAL A 353 39.73 -5.29 -2.47
N THR A 354 39.03 -5.64 -1.39
CA THR A 354 37.92 -4.84 -0.88
C THR A 354 38.01 -4.60 0.61
N LEU A 355 37.28 -3.57 1.05
CA LEU A 355 37.15 -3.17 2.42
C LEU A 355 35.73 -2.64 2.64
N GLY A 356 35.05 -3.05 3.71
CA GLY A 356 33.78 -2.45 4.11
C GLY A 356 33.38 -2.78 5.54
N TYR A 357 32.99 -1.79 6.34
CA TYR A 357 32.52 -1.95 7.72
C TYR A 357 31.76 -0.72 8.24
N ASN A 358 31.15 -0.84 9.42
CA ASN A 358 30.55 0.29 10.14
C ASN A 358 31.53 0.89 11.15
N GLN A 359 31.98 2.12 10.92
CA GLN A 359 32.90 2.84 11.81
C GLN A 359 32.26 3.30 13.12
N SER A 360 30.93 3.37 13.17
CA SER A 360 30.17 3.87 14.33
C SER A 360 30.05 2.82 15.44
N ASN A 361 30.04 1.55 15.05
CA ASN A 361 30.00 0.42 15.96
C ASN A 361 30.76 -0.76 15.33
N LEU A 362 31.99 -0.98 15.78
CA LEU A 362 32.84 -2.08 15.30
C LEU A 362 32.30 -3.47 15.67
N ASN A 363 31.28 -3.54 16.55
CA ASN A 363 30.60 -4.79 16.89
C ASN A 363 29.47 -5.14 15.91
N ASP A 364 29.07 -4.22 15.02
CA ASP A 364 28.07 -4.54 14.00
C ASP A 364 28.66 -5.53 12.99
N ILE A 365 27.91 -6.58 12.68
CA ILE A 365 28.27 -7.51 11.61
C ILE A 365 28.03 -6.79 10.27
N PRO A 366 29.07 -6.48 9.49
CA PRO A 366 28.90 -5.78 8.23
C PRO A 366 28.16 -6.64 7.21
N ARG A 367 27.29 -6.02 6.40
CA ARG A 367 26.49 -6.68 5.36
C ARG A 367 26.24 -5.79 4.16
N GLY A 368 25.79 -6.38 3.06
CA GLY A 368 25.21 -5.66 1.93
C GLY A 368 26.22 -5.08 0.95
N LEU A 369 27.44 -5.64 0.89
CA LEU A 369 28.49 -5.24 -0.07
C LEU A 369 28.85 -6.44 -0.92
N TYR A 370 28.86 -6.26 -2.23
CA TYR A 370 29.06 -7.37 -3.15
C TYR A 370 30.02 -7.02 -4.27
N LEU A 371 30.93 -7.95 -4.59
CA LEU A 371 31.35 -8.11 -5.99
C LEU A 371 30.22 -8.81 -6.72
N PHE A 372 29.90 -8.36 -7.93
CA PHE A 372 28.80 -8.91 -8.71
C PHE A 372 29.17 -9.13 -10.18
N ALA A 373 28.44 -10.04 -10.80
CA ALA A 373 28.36 -10.23 -12.24
C ALA A 373 26.91 -10.48 -12.63
N ASP A 374 26.46 -9.86 -13.71
CA ASP A 374 25.10 -9.91 -14.24
C ASP A 374 25.17 -10.30 -15.73
N ALA A 375 24.64 -11.48 -16.05
CA ALA A 375 24.48 -12.00 -17.39
C ALA A 375 23.01 -11.85 -17.82
N SER A 376 22.66 -10.65 -18.27
CA SER A 376 21.28 -10.18 -18.48
C SER A 376 20.49 -11.01 -19.50
N LYS A 377 21.15 -11.58 -20.51
CA LYS A 377 20.52 -12.44 -21.53
C LYS A 377 19.74 -13.61 -20.94
N TYR A 378 20.18 -14.08 -19.77
CA TYR A 378 19.68 -15.28 -19.12
C TYR A 378 19.10 -15.00 -17.72
N ASP A 379 18.98 -13.72 -17.34
CA ASP A 379 18.58 -13.26 -16.00
C ASP A 379 19.42 -13.91 -14.87
N GLU A 380 20.73 -14.03 -15.10
CA GLU A 380 21.67 -14.69 -14.20
C GLU A 380 22.54 -13.68 -13.46
N LYS A 381 22.31 -13.55 -12.15
CA LYS A 381 23.08 -12.66 -11.27
C LYS A 381 23.91 -13.48 -10.29
N PHE A 382 25.17 -13.12 -10.19
CA PHE A 382 26.17 -13.75 -9.32
C PHE A 382 26.75 -12.71 -8.39
N ARG A 383 26.99 -13.07 -7.13
CA ARG A 383 27.55 -12.15 -6.14
C ARG A 383 28.41 -12.84 -5.09
N ALA A 384 29.39 -12.12 -4.54
CA ALA A 384 30.21 -12.53 -3.41
C ALA A 384 30.34 -11.38 -2.40
N GLU A 385 30.16 -11.69 -1.10
CA GLU A 385 30.28 -10.71 -0.01
C GLU A 385 31.67 -10.07 0.01
N ALA A 386 31.67 -8.73 0.04
CA ALA A 386 32.85 -7.90 -0.14
C ALA A 386 33.22 -7.03 1.08
N HIS A 387 32.59 -7.27 2.23
CA HIS A 387 32.92 -6.61 3.50
C HIS A 387 34.06 -7.30 4.25
N THR A 388 34.71 -6.58 5.19
CA THR A 388 35.76 -7.12 6.06
C THR A 388 35.29 -7.27 7.49
N VAL A 389 35.70 -8.34 8.16
CA VAL A 389 35.51 -8.57 9.61
C VAL A 389 36.84 -8.63 10.36
N LYS A 390 37.96 -8.43 9.65
CA LYS A 390 39.31 -8.52 10.21
C LYS A 390 39.86 -7.12 10.44
N PHE A 391 40.37 -6.89 11.65
CA PHE A 391 40.99 -5.64 12.09
C PHE A 391 42.46 -5.86 12.47
N TYR A 392 43.16 -4.80 12.87
CA TYR A 392 44.62 -4.74 13.04
C TYR A 392 45.40 -4.75 11.71
N GLY A 393 44.86 -4.10 10.68
CA GLY A 393 45.52 -3.95 9.38
C GLY A 393 46.81 -3.11 9.43
N ILE A 394 47.61 -3.16 8.36
CA ILE A 394 48.78 -2.29 8.18
C ILE A 394 48.35 -1.05 7.39
N LYS A 395 48.50 0.14 7.98
CA LYS A 395 48.19 1.41 7.32
C LYS A 395 49.47 2.19 7.02
N ASN A 396 49.70 2.56 5.76
CA ASN A 396 50.88 3.30 5.30
C ASN A 396 52.21 2.69 5.78
N GLY A 397 52.31 1.35 5.77
CA GLY A 397 53.50 0.61 6.20
C GLY A 397 53.69 0.48 7.73
N THR A 398 52.72 0.92 8.53
CA THR A 398 52.75 0.80 10.00
C THR A 398 51.61 -0.11 10.49
N PRO A 399 51.88 -1.10 11.37
CA PRO A 399 50.82 -1.90 12.00
C PRO A 399 49.79 -1.00 12.73
N GLY A 400 48.51 -1.18 12.42
CA GLY A 400 47.40 -0.38 12.94
C GLY A 400 46.85 -0.87 14.28
N GLY A 401 45.92 -0.07 14.85
CA GLY A 401 45.18 -0.40 16.08
C GLY A 401 43.96 -1.30 15.83
N ALA A 402 43.18 -1.54 16.90
CA ALA A 402 41.97 -2.39 16.85
C ALA A 402 40.85 -1.84 15.95
N ASP A 403 40.95 -0.58 15.55
CA ASP A 403 40.05 0.16 14.68
C ASP A 403 40.51 0.22 13.21
N VAL A 404 41.72 -0.28 12.92
CA VAL A 404 42.28 -0.30 11.56
C VAL A 404 41.85 -1.58 10.84
N PRO A 405 41.02 -1.49 9.80
CA PRO A 405 40.56 -2.65 9.04
C PRO A 405 41.70 -3.27 8.24
N ALA A 406 41.68 -4.60 8.11
CA ALA A 406 42.50 -5.32 7.14
C ALA A 406 41.70 -5.48 5.83
N PRO A 407 42.25 -5.07 4.67
CA PRO A 407 41.63 -5.35 3.38
C PRO A 407 41.64 -6.86 3.12
N ARG A 408 40.72 -7.36 2.30
CA ARG A 408 40.64 -8.78 1.94
C ARG A 408 40.57 -8.98 0.44
N LYS A 409 41.05 -10.13 -0.02
CA LYS A 409 40.75 -10.60 -1.38
C LYS A 409 39.35 -11.20 -1.42
N VAL A 410 38.53 -10.72 -2.33
CA VAL A 410 37.21 -11.28 -2.65
C VAL A 410 37.27 -11.95 -4.00
N VAL A 411 36.68 -13.14 -4.10
CA VAL A 411 36.66 -13.92 -5.33
C VAL A 411 35.23 -14.37 -5.58
N LEU A 412 34.69 -13.99 -6.74
CA LEU A 412 33.43 -14.43 -7.30
C LEU A 412 33.73 -15.35 -8.49
N GLU A 413 33.54 -16.65 -8.30
CA GLU A 413 33.57 -17.62 -9.41
C GLU A 413 32.14 -17.92 -9.86
N PHE A 414 31.91 -17.89 -11.16
CA PHE A 414 30.60 -18.15 -11.74
C PHE A 414 30.76 -18.78 -13.12
N TYR A 415 29.69 -19.38 -13.63
CA TYR A 415 29.63 -19.85 -15.01
C TYR A 415 28.63 -18.97 -15.75
N SER A 416 29.06 -18.31 -16.83
CA SER A 416 28.18 -17.58 -17.73
C SER A 416 27.83 -18.46 -18.92
N ARG A 417 26.56 -18.42 -19.34
CA ARG A 417 26.12 -19.07 -20.58
C ARG A 417 26.42 -18.23 -21.84
N GLY A 418 27.21 -17.18 -21.69
CA GLY A 418 27.67 -16.29 -22.74
C GLY A 418 26.69 -15.18 -23.06
N GLY A 419 27.09 -14.26 -23.94
CA GLY A 419 26.38 -13.00 -24.21
C GLY A 419 26.89 -11.86 -23.34
N ASP A 420 26.04 -10.87 -23.10
CA ASP A 420 26.43 -9.67 -22.37
C ASP A 420 26.67 -9.95 -20.88
N LEU A 421 27.73 -9.33 -20.36
CA LEU A 421 28.19 -9.48 -18.98
C LEU A 421 28.48 -8.10 -18.39
N THR A 422 27.72 -7.72 -17.38
CA THR A 422 27.99 -6.54 -16.54
C THR A 422 28.63 -7.00 -15.25
N LEU A 423 29.73 -6.39 -14.82
CA LEU A 423 30.42 -6.83 -13.60
C LEU A 423 31.07 -5.68 -12.85
N GLY A 424 31.21 -5.85 -11.54
CA GLY A 424 31.80 -4.83 -10.69
C GLY A 424 31.47 -5.00 -9.21
N PHE A 425 31.14 -3.88 -8.58
CA PHE A 425 30.88 -3.77 -7.14
C PHE A 425 29.55 -3.08 -6.89
N MET A 426 28.78 -3.56 -5.90
CA MET A 426 27.48 -2.99 -5.55
C MET A 426 27.20 -3.01 -4.05
N THR A 427 26.30 -2.11 -3.64
CA THR A 427 25.70 -2.10 -2.30
C THR A 427 24.21 -2.42 -2.35
N GLU A 428 23.73 -3.25 -1.42
CA GLU A 428 22.31 -3.59 -1.26
C GLU A 428 22.00 -3.74 0.24
N ASN A 429 21.12 -2.88 0.78
CA ASN A 429 20.73 -2.86 2.21
C ASN A 429 21.91 -2.86 3.20
N THR A 430 22.98 -2.13 2.85
CA THR A 430 24.20 -2.15 3.65
C THR A 430 24.11 -1.32 4.94
N ASN A 431 24.67 -1.86 6.01
CA ASN A 431 24.95 -1.14 7.25
C ASN A 431 26.37 -0.55 7.31
N CYS A 432 27.19 -0.76 6.28
CA CYS A 432 28.52 -0.18 6.22
C CYS A 432 28.41 1.29 5.84
N ASN A 433 29.13 2.15 6.56
CA ASN A 433 29.19 3.59 6.26
C ASN A 433 30.48 3.97 5.52
N TRP A 434 31.46 3.05 5.44
CA TRP A 434 32.67 3.20 4.64
C TRP A 434 33.02 1.91 3.89
N PHE A 435 33.44 2.06 2.64
CA PHE A 435 33.99 0.96 1.83
C PHE A 435 35.03 1.43 0.81
N GLY A 436 35.83 0.47 0.33
CA GLY A 436 36.74 0.66 -0.79
C GLY A 436 36.91 -0.59 -1.65
N ILE A 437 37.26 -0.39 -2.92
CA ILE A 437 37.58 -1.44 -3.88
C ILE A 437 38.82 -1.07 -4.69
N ASP A 438 39.68 -2.05 -4.90
CA ASP A 438 40.94 -1.95 -5.64
C ASP A 438 41.27 -3.25 -6.39
N ASN A 439 42.20 -3.19 -7.33
CA ASN A 439 42.84 -4.34 -7.99
C ASN A 439 41.85 -5.35 -8.56
N VAL A 440 40.89 -4.86 -9.35
CA VAL A 440 39.87 -5.71 -9.99
C VAL A 440 40.49 -6.55 -11.09
N LYS A 441 40.15 -7.84 -11.14
CA LYS A 441 40.67 -8.78 -12.13
C LYS A 441 39.53 -9.63 -12.67
N LEU A 442 39.41 -9.68 -14.00
CA LEU A 442 38.54 -10.60 -14.72
C LEU A 442 39.39 -11.74 -15.32
N GLU A 443 38.94 -12.98 -15.08
CA GLU A 443 39.60 -14.18 -15.56
C GLU A 443 38.57 -15.12 -16.19
N TYR A 444 38.66 -15.36 -17.50
CA TYR A 444 37.93 -16.43 -18.18
C TYR A 444 38.76 -17.71 -18.18
N MET A 445 38.22 -18.77 -17.61
CA MET A 445 38.87 -20.07 -17.37
C MET A 445 38.45 -21.15 -18.36
N GLY A 446 37.76 -20.78 -19.45
CA GLY A 446 37.33 -21.72 -20.48
C GLY A 446 35.98 -22.39 -20.17
N ASN A 447 35.57 -23.27 -21.09
CA ASN A 447 34.24 -23.91 -21.11
C ASN A 447 34.30 -25.45 -20.95
N GLU A 448 35.35 -25.97 -20.29
CA GLU A 448 35.55 -27.41 -20.21
C GLU A 448 34.40 -28.10 -19.44
N GLY A 449 33.70 -29.02 -20.10
CA GLY A 449 32.60 -29.80 -19.53
C GLY A 449 31.27 -29.05 -19.37
N GLY A 450 31.22 -27.76 -19.72
CA GLY A 450 30.01 -26.94 -19.71
C GLY A 450 29.31 -26.86 -18.36
N LEU A 451 28.01 -26.56 -18.39
CA LEU A 451 27.20 -26.33 -17.18
C LEU A 451 26.97 -27.61 -16.36
N ALA A 452 26.99 -28.78 -17.00
CA ALA A 452 26.93 -30.08 -16.31
C ALA A 452 28.16 -30.31 -15.40
N ALA A 453 29.35 -29.87 -15.83
CA ALA A 453 30.55 -29.91 -14.98
C ALA A 453 30.46 -28.89 -13.83
N GLU A 454 29.89 -27.71 -14.07
CA GLU A 454 29.65 -26.72 -13.01
C GLU A 454 28.66 -27.23 -11.95
N LEU A 455 27.59 -27.91 -12.37
CA LEU A 455 26.65 -28.55 -11.44
C LEU A 455 27.35 -29.60 -10.57
N ASN A 456 28.19 -30.45 -11.15
CA ASN A 456 28.99 -31.42 -10.38
C ASN A 456 29.90 -30.72 -9.35
N ARG A 457 30.50 -29.59 -9.71
CA ARG A 457 31.34 -28.78 -8.81
C ARG A 457 30.51 -28.17 -7.68
N THR A 458 29.33 -27.61 -7.99
CA THR A 458 28.40 -27.04 -7.01
C THR A 458 27.92 -28.11 -6.02
N VAL A 459 27.52 -29.28 -6.51
CA VAL A 459 27.13 -30.43 -5.67
C VAL A 459 28.26 -30.81 -4.71
N LYS A 460 29.49 -31.00 -5.21
CA LYS A 460 30.64 -31.37 -4.37
C LYS A 460 30.94 -30.34 -3.29
N ASN A 461 30.84 -29.05 -3.62
CA ASN A 461 30.99 -27.97 -2.66
C ASN A 461 29.89 -27.99 -1.60
N ALA A 462 28.65 -28.27 -2.00
CA ALA A 462 27.51 -28.36 -1.11
C ALA A 462 27.57 -29.59 -0.18
N GLU A 463 28.09 -30.73 -0.65
CA GLU A 463 28.40 -31.90 0.19
C GLU A 463 29.48 -31.60 1.22
N THR A 464 30.56 -30.96 0.79
CA THR A 464 31.67 -30.56 1.67
C THR A 464 31.19 -29.57 2.73
N TYR A 465 30.30 -28.65 2.36
CA TYR A 465 29.69 -27.70 3.30
C TYR A 465 28.88 -28.43 4.38
N LEU A 466 27.96 -29.35 4.02
CA LEU A 466 27.17 -30.11 4.98
C LEU A 466 28.06 -30.94 5.91
N GLN A 467 29.05 -31.64 5.35
CA GLN A 467 30.00 -32.42 6.14
C GLN A 467 30.76 -31.55 7.14
N GLY A 468 31.20 -30.36 6.71
CA GLY A 468 31.84 -29.38 7.59
C GLY A 468 30.94 -28.91 8.74
N GLN A 469 29.63 -28.71 8.51
CA GLN A 469 28.69 -28.36 9.57
C GLN A 469 28.48 -29.50 10.58
N ILE A 470 28.42 -30.74 10.10
CA ILE A 470 28.32 -31.94 10.94
C ILE A 470 29.58 -32.10 11.80
N GLU A 471 30.76 -31.93 11.23
CA GLU A 471 32.04 -32.00 11.94
C GLU A 471 32.22 -30.87 12.96
N ALA A 472 31.63 -29.70 12.69
CA ALA A 472 31.57 -28.58 13.62
C ALA A 472 30.51 -28.76 14.73
N ASN A 473 29.77 -29.87 14.73
CA ASN A 473 28.68 -30.14 15.66
C ASN A 473 27.62 -29.00 15.65
N ALA A 474 27.32 -28.45 14.47
CA ALA A 474 26.28 -27.46 14.30
C ALA A 474 24.90 -28.13 14.42
N HIS A 475 23.95 -27.44 15.08
CA HIS A 475 22.56 -27.88 15.22
C HIS A 475 21.70 -27.22 14.14
N PHE A 476 20.78 -27.98 13.55
CA PHE A 476 19.85 -27.55 12.51
C PHE A 476 18.71 -28.57 12.40
N SER A 477 17.60 -28.19 11.77
CA SER A 477 16.44 -29.08 11.69
C SER A 477 16.71 -30.35 10.90
N ALA A 478 16.18 -31.48 11.39
CA ALA A 478 16.24 -32.77 10.70
C ALA A 478 15.51 -32.71 9.34
N SER A 479 14.44 -31.92 9.27
CA SER A 479 13.70 -31.69 8.02
C SER A 479 14.49 -30.87 7.00
N GLY A 480 15.23 -29.85 7.45
CA GLY A 480 16.12 -29.03 6.62
C GLY A 480 17.26 -29.87 6.05
N LYS A 481 17.87 -30.72 6.89
CA LYS A 481 18.88 -31.70 6.47
C LYS A 481 18.37 -32.65 5.38
N ALA A 482 17.22 -33.27 5.60
CA ALA A 482 16.66 -34.23 4.64
C ALA A 482 16.39 -33.59 3.27
N LYS A 483 15.82 -32.38 3.26
CA LYS A 483 15.59 -31.60 2.02
C LYS A 483 16.89 -31.22 1.32
N TYR A 484 17.93 -30.89 2.09
CA TYR A 484 19.24 -30.58 1.55
C TYR A 484 19.84 -31.80 0.85
N GLU A 485 19.84 -32.96 1.51
CA GLU A 485 20.33 -34.23 0.97
C GLU A 485 19.54 -34.69 -0.27
N GLU A 486 18.21 -34.53 -0.27
CA GLU A 486 17.35 -34.84 -1.41
C GLU A 486 17.72 -34.01 -2.65
N VAL A 487 17.87 -32.68 -2.49
CA VAL A 487 18.24 -31.80 -3.60
C VAL A 487 19.64 -32.14 -4.12
N LEU A 488 20.59 -32.49 -3.24
CA LEU A 488 21.90 -32.95 -3.67
C LEU A 488 21.84 -34.26 -4.47
N ALA A 489 20.99 -35.21 -4.09
CA ALA A 489 20.81 -36.46 -4.83
C ALA A 489 20.25 -36.18 -6.25
N CYS A 490 19.19 -35.38 -6.36
CA CYS A 490 18.61 -34.98 -7.63
C CYS A 490 19.61 -34.23 -8.53
N ALA A 491 20.38 -33.31 -7.95
CA ALA A 491 21.40 -32.56 -8.67
C ALA A 491 22.53 -33.45 -9.23
N LYS A 492 22.94 -34.50 -8.49
CA LYS A 492 23.90 -35.50 -8.98
C LYS A 492 23.38 -36.27 -10.19
N GLU A 493 22.12 -36.69 -10.14
CA GLU A 493 21.49 -37.39 -11.27
C GLU A 493 21.40 -36.47 -12.50
N ALA A 494 21.01 -35.21 -12.31
CA ALA A 494 20.94 -34.22 -13.37
C ALA A 494 22.32 -33.96 -14.02
N ALA A 495 23.38 -33.87 -13.22
CA ALA A 495 24.74 -33.65 -13.71
C ALA A 495 25.28 -34.80 -14.57
N GLY A 496 24.77 -36.03 -14.38
CA GLY A 496 25.12 -37.21 -15.16
C GLY A 496 24.24 -37.46 -16.40
N ASN A 497 23.19 -36.67 -16.59
CA ASN A 497 22.21 -36.87 -17.67
C ASN A 497 22.50 -35.97 -18.88
N ALA A 498 23.15 -36.53 -19.90
CA ALA A 498 23.48 -35.84 -21.15
C ALA A 498 22.26 -35.42 -22.01
N GLY A 499 21.03 -35.80 -21.63
CA GLY A 499 19.79 -35.40 -22.31
C GLY A 499 19.12 -34.14 -21.77
N LEU A 500 19.69 -33.53 -20.72
CA LEU A 500 19.22 -32.25 -20.16
C LEU A 500 19.79 -31.06 -20.93
N THR A 501 19.14 -29.90 -20.78
CA THR A 501 19.55 -28.63 -21.38
C THR A 501 20.35 -27.77 -20.41
N ASP A 502 21.01 -26.72 -20.92
CA ASP A 502 21.68 -25.72 -20.09
C ASP A 502 20.71 -25.03 -19.11
N ASP A 503 19.45 -24.83 -19.48
CA ASP A 503 18.44 -24.30 -18.55
C ASP A 503 18.17 -25.25 -17.37
N ASP A 504 18.11 -26.56 -17.64
CA ASP A 504 17.88 -27.58 -16.61
C ASP A 504 19.04 -27.64 -15.61
N TRP A 505 20.29 -27.62 -16.10
CA TRP A 505 21.46 -27.62 -15.24
C TRP A 505 21.60 -26.31 -14.47
N ALA A 506 21.31 -25.16 -15.08
CA ALA A 506 21.27 -23.86 -14.40
C ALA A 506 20.26 -23.86 -13.24
N ALA A 507 19.06 -24.38 -13.49
CA ALA A 507 18.01 -24.52 -12.48
C ALA A 507 18.47 -25.41 -11.32
N ALA A 508 19.12 -26.54 -11.60
CA ALA A 508 19.66 -27.42 -10.58
C ALA A 508 20.76 -26.73 -9.73
N ILE A 509 21.65 -25.95 -10.35
CA ILE A 509 22.67 -25.16 -9.63
C ILE A 509 21.99 -24.17 -8.66
N ARG A 510 20.97 -23.43 -9.14
CA ARG A 510 20.20 -22.49 -8.30
C ARG A 510 19.53 -23.20 -7.13
N MET A 511 18.93 -24.37 -7.37
CA MET A 511 18.29 -25.16 -6.30
C MET A 511 19.30 -25.62 -5.24
N VAL A 512 20.49 -26.07 -5.63
CA VAL A 512 21.54 -26.48 -4.67
C VAL A 512 22.02 -25.30 -3.84
N ASN A 513 22.31 -24.15 -4.47
CA ASN A 513 22.75 -22.95 -3.75
C ASN A 513 21.66 -22.42 -2.80
N ALA A 514 20.40 -22.34 -3.25
CA ALA A 514 19.28 -21.92 -2.40
C ALA A 514 19.09 -22.84 -1.18
N ARG A 515 19.32 -24.15 -1.35
CA ARG A 515 19.30 -25.10 -0.22
C ARG A 515 20.46 -24.90 0.74
N LYS A 516 21.64 -24.51 0.26
CA LYS A 516 22.79 -24.16 1.10
C LYS A 516 22.52 -22.93 1.95
N ASP A 517 21.92 -21.90 1.35
CA ASP A 517 21.53 -20.69 2.09
C ASP A 517 20.43 -21.00 3.11
N SER A 518 19.44 -21.82 2.73
CA SER A 518 18.38 -22.28 3.64
C SER A 518 18.95 -23.06 4.83
N LEU A 519 19.97 -23.91 4.63
CA LEU A 519 20.61 -24.65 5.71
C LEU A 519 21.42 -23.71 6.63
N ALA A 520 22.11 -22.71 6.06
CA ALA A 520 22.83 -21.71 6.85
C ALA A 520 21.88 -20.89 7.74
N ALA A 521 20.71 -20.51 7.22
CA ALA A 521 19.67 -19.83 7.99
C ALA A 521 19.09 -20.72 9.10
N ASP A 522 18.83 -22.00 8.81
CA ASP A 522 18.36 -22.99 9.80
C ASP A 522 19.35 -23.12 10.98
N ILE A 523 20.65 -23.24 10.69
CA ILE A 523 21.73 -23.27 11.69
C ILE A 523 21.70 -21.99 12.56
N ALA A 524 21.53 -20.83 11.95
CA ALA A 524 21.45 -19.57 12.67
C ALA A 524 20.21 -19.51 13.60
N THR A 525 19.06 -20.02 13.15
CA THR A 525 17.85 -20.11 13.98
C THR A 525 18.03 -21.05 15.17
N TYR A 526 18.66 -22.21 14.98
CA TYR A 526 19.00 -23.12 16.06
C TYR A 526 19.97 -22.52 17.07
N LYS A 527 20.96 -21.77 16.59
CA LYS A 527 21.84 -21.01 17.47
C LYS A 527 21.06 -19.98 18.30
N LYS A 528 20.10 -19.26 17.70
CA LYS A 528 19.21 -18.33 18.42
C LYS A 528 18.36 -19.05 19.47
N LEU A 529 17.85 -20.26 19.17
CA LEU A 529 17.08 -21.06 20.13
C LEU A 529 17.86 -21.28 21.42
N ASN A 530 19.12 -21.72 21.31
CA ASN A 530 19.98 -22.01 22.45
C ASN A 530 20.54 -20.76 23.15
N ASP A 531 20.99 -19.77 22.38
CA ASP A 531 21.72 -18.62 22.94
C ASP A 531 20.79 -17.52 23.46
N VAL A 532 19.53 -17.47 23.01
CA VAL A 532 18.59 -16.37 23.29
C VAL A 532 17.26 -16.87 23.82
N VAL A 533 16.54 -17.70 23.06
CA VAL A 533 15.14 -18.03 23.36
C VAL A 533 15.02 -18.85 24.65
N ILE A 534 15.74 -19.97 24.76
CA ILE A 534 15.70 -20.82 25.96
C ILE A 534 16.11 -20.03 27.22
N PRO A 535 17.25 -19.30 27.25
CA PRO A 535 17.63 -18.49 28.41
C PRO A 535 16.61 -17.39 28.76
N ALA A 536 15.96 -16.76 27.78
CA ALA A 536 14.93 -15.76 28.04
C ALA A 536 13.71 -16.37 28.72
N LEU A 537 13.28 -17.55 28.27
CA LEU A 537 12.15 -18.27 28.86
C LEU A 537 12.49 -18.81 30.26
N GLU A 538 13.72 -19.26 30.50
CA GLU A 538 14.22 -19.64 31.84
C GLU A 538 14.21 -18.46 32.81
N ASN A 539 14.74 -17.30 32.40
CA ASN A 539 14.76 -16.10 33.24
C ASN A 539 13.33 -15.66 33.58
N LYS A 540 12.41 -15.69 32.61
CA LYS A 540 10.99 -15.39 32.86
C LYS A 540 10.36 -16.35 33.87
N LEU A 541 10.67 -17.64 33.80
CA LEU A 541 10.21 -18.62 34.78
C LEU A 541 10.76 -18.29 36.18
N VAL A 542 12.05 -17.98 36.29
CA VAL A 542 12.70 -17.65 37.57
C VAL A 542 12.16 -16.36 38.19
N ASP A 543 11.95 -15.33 37.37
CA ASP A 543 11.46 -14.02 37.81
C ASP A 543 9.94 -13.99 38.03
N SER A 544 9.23 -15.04 37.61
CA SER A 544 7.78 -15.12 37.72
C SER A 544 7.32 -15.22 39.18
N PRO A 545 6.32 -14.43 39.60
CA PRO A 545 5.71 -14.56 40.94
C PRO A 545 4.91 -15.86 41.11
N TYR A 546 4.71 -16.63 40.03
CA TYR A 546 3.96 -17.89 40.03
C TYR A 546 4.86 -19.13 40.13
N SER A 547 6.18 -18.95 40.05
CA SER A 547 7.16 -20.04 39.98
C SER A 547 7.14 -20.99 41.19
N GLU A 548 6.82 -20.48 42.39
CA GLU A 548 6.74 -21.30 43.60
C GLU A 548 5.58 -22.31 43.59
N VAL A 549 4.50 -22.01 42.86
CA VAL A 549 3.32 -22.88 42.73
C VAL A 549 3.54 -23.91 41.62
N GLY A 550 4.26 -23.53 40.57
CA GLY A 550 4.65 -24.36 39.43
C GLY A 550 3.86 -24.01 38.16
N LEU A 551 4.56 -23.99 37.03
CA LEU A 551 3.99 -23.72 35.70
C LEU A 551 4.20 -24.96 34.81
N PRO A 552 3.42 -26.05 35.02
CA PRO A 552 3.74 -27.36 34.47
C PRO A 552 3.71 -27.43 32.94
N SER A 553 2.82 -26.70 32.28
CA SER A 553 2.73 -26.67 30.81
C SER A 553 3.90 -25.88 30.23
N TYR A 554 4.23 -24.73 30.85
CA TYR A 554 5.38 -23.91 30.48
C TYR A 554 6.72 -24.65 30.67
N GLU A 555 6.92 -25.27 31.84
CA GLU A 555 8.12 -26.07 32.16
C GLU A 555 8.25 -27.27 31.22
N GLY A 556 7.15 -27.98 30.95
CA GLY A 556 7.12 -29.07 29.99
C GLY A 556 7.47 -28.64 28.56
N TYR A 557 7.10 -27.41 28.17
CA TYR A 557 7.48 -26.86 26.88
C TYR A 557 8.95 -26.45 26.83
N LEU A 558 9.50 -25.87 27.90
CA LEU A 558 10.93 -25.58 28.01
C LEU A 558 11.78 -26.87 27.85
N ASP A 559 11.38 -27.95 28.51
CA ASP A 559 11.97 -29.29 28.34
C ASP A 559 11.90 -29.79 26.88
N LYS A 560 10.79 -29.52 26.19
CA LYS A 560 10.62 -29.85 24.77
C LYS A 560 11.58 -29.04 23.89
N LEU A 561 11.80 -27.76 24.18
CA LEU A 561 12.74 -26.90 23.44
C LEU A 561 14.17 -27.40 23.56
N TYR A 562 14.62 -27.81 24.75
CA TYR A 562 15.94 -28.43 24.93
C TYR A 562 16.11 -29.70 24.09
N ARG A 563 15.12 -30.60 24.12
CA ARG A 563 15.16 -31.82 23.30
C ARG A 563 15.17 -31.50 21.81
N ALA A 564 14.36 -30.52 21.39
CA ALA A 564 14.26 -30.09 20.00
C ALA A 564 15.55 -29.46 19.47
N TYR A 565 16.29 -28.75 20.33
CA TYR A 565 17.63 -28.26 20.01
C TYR A 565 18.60 -29.42 19.76
N ASP A 566 18.60 -30.43 20.63
CA ASP A 566 19.51 -31.57 20.55
C ASP A 566 19.21 -32.51 19.36
N ASP A 567 17.94 -32.83 19.12
CA ASP A 567 17.53 -33.82 18.12
C ASP A 567 17.13 -33.23 16.75
N GLY A 568 17.03 -31.91 16.64
CA GLY A 568 16.67 -31.23 15.40
C GLY A 568 15.18 -31.39 15.03
N SER A 569 14.30 -31.72 15.97
CA SER A 569 12.89 -32.07 15.68
C SER A 569 12.00 -30.88 15.34
N MET A 570 12.38 -29.66 15.68
CA MET A 570 11.61 -28.45 15.35
C MET A 570 12.10 -27.80 14.05
N THR A 571 11.16 -27.19 13.34
CA THR A 571 11.46 -26.35 12.18
C THR A 571 11.85 -24.94 12.61
N PRO A 572 12.59 -24.17 11.78
CA PRO A 572 12.88 -22.77 12.06
C PRO A 572 11.63 -21.90 12.33
N ALA A 573 10.51 -22.21 11.68
CA ALA A 573 9.25 -21.50 11.89
C ALA A 573 8.68 -21.74 13.30
N GLU A 574 8.71 -22.98 13.79
CA GLU A 574 8.27 -23.32 15.14
C GLU A 574 9.18 -22.68 16.19
N ILE A 575 10.50 -22.62 15.94
CA ILE A 575 11.44 -21.93 16.83
C ILE A 575 11.14 -20.43 16.89
N ASN A 576 10.87 -19.79 15.75
CA ASN A 576 10.52 -18.37 15.72
C ASN A 576 9.21 -18.06 16.46
N GLY A 577 8.29 -19.03 16.53
CA GLY A 577 7.04 -18.91 17.30
C GLY A 577 7.13 -19.35 18.76
N ALA A 578 8.30 -19.83 19.23
CA ALA A 578 8.41 -20.47 20.53
C ALA A 578 8.12 -19.54 21.71
N GLU A 579 8.57 -18.28 21.66
CA GLU A 579 8.32 -17.31 22.73
C GLU A 579 6.82 -17.00 22.89
N ALA A 580 6.12 -16.81 21.77
CA ALA A 580 4.68 -16.55 21.78
C ALA A 580 3.87 -17.74 22.29
N TYR A 581 4.26 -18.97 21.92
CA TYR A 581 3.59 -20.16 22.42
C TYR A 581 3.90 -20.42 23.91
N ALA A 582 5.13 -20.18 24.35
CA ALA A 582 5.46 -20.23 25.77
C ALA A 582 4.65 -19.19 26.58
N GLU A 583 4.43 -18.01 26.02
CA GLU A 583 3.58 -16.99 26.62
C GLU A 583 2.11 -17.44 26.79
N GLU A 584 1.56 -18.14 25.81
CA GLU A 584 0.22 -18.73 25.88
C GLU A 584 0.13 -19.77 27.00
N LEU A 585 1.10 -20.68 27.06
CA LEU A 585 1.17 -21.70 28.13
C LEU A 585 1.37 -21.08 29.51
N PHE A 586 2.16 -20.00 29.61
CA PHE A 586 2.33 -19.25 30.85
C PHE A 586 1.00 -18.69 31.35
N ARG A 587 0.23 -18.03 30.47
CA ARG A 587 -1.09 -17.50 30.84
C ARG A 587 -2.07 -18.62 31.18
N GLN A 588 -2.05 -19.72 30.46
CA GLN A 588 -2.89 -20.89 30.72
C GLN A 588 -2.64 -21.46 32.11
N ASP A 589 -1.37 -21.75 32.46
CA ASP A 589 -1.04 -22.27 33.78
C ASP A 589 -1.46 -21.28 34.89
N VAL A 590 -1.31 -19.97 34.66
CA VAL A 590 -1.76 -18.93 35.62
C VAL A 590 -3.29 -18.90 35.77
N ALA A 591 -4.04 -19.08 34.68
CA ALA A 591 -5.49 -19.19 34.73
C ALA A 591 -5.95 -20.45 35.48
N ASP A 592 -5.33 -21.60 35.21
CA ASP A 592 -5.59 -22.86 35.93
C ASP A 592 -5.27 -22.74 37.44
N MET A 593 -4.23 -21.98 37.79
CA MET A 593 -3.91 -21.66 39.18
C MET A 593 -4.97 -20.76 39.84
N MET A 594 -5.56 -19.82 39.10
CA MET A 594 -6.66 -18.99 39.60
C MET A 594 -7.93 -19.80 39.83
N GLU A 595 -8.32 -20.68 38.90
CA GLU A 595 -9.50 -21.53 39.05
C GLU A 595 -9.36 -22.55 40.19
N SER A 596 -8.17 -23.12 40.37
CA SER A 596 -7.89 -24.05 41.46
C SER A 596 -7.72 -23.38 42.83
N GLY A 597 -7.62 -22.04 42.86
CA GLY A 597 -7.36 -21.25 44.07
C GLY A 597 -5.91 -21.31 44.55
N ALA A 598 -4.98 -21.75 43.71
CA ALA A 598 -3.55 -21.78 44.00
C ALA A 598 -2.91 -20.36 43.95
N THR A 599 -3.52 -19.44 43.20
CA THR A 599 -3.19 -18.01 43.24
C THR A 599 -4.45 -17.16 43.02
N ASP A 600 -4.47 -15.94 43.53
CA ASP A 600 -5.43 -14.89 43.17
C ASP A 600 -4.73 -13.71 42.48
N ASN A 601 -3.40 -13.78 42.31
CA ASN A 601 -2.60 -12.64 41.87
C ASN A 601 -2.66 -12.46 40.35
N VAL A 602 -3.45 -11.51 39.88
CA VAL A 602 -3.51 -11.11 38.45
C VAL A 602 -2.49 -10.02 38.15
N THR A 603 -2.04 -9.26 39.15
CA THR A 603 -1.03 -8.21 39.03
C THR A 603 0.24 -8.69 38.34
N GLY A 604 0.66 -9.94 38.56
CA GLY A 604 1.83 -10.54 37.92
C GLY A 604 1.72 -10.72 36.40
N LEU A 605 0.52 -10.58 35.82
CA LEU A 605 0.29 -10.58 34.37
C LEU A 605 0.34 -9.17 33.76
N LEU A 606 0.33 -8.12 34.58
CA LEU A 606 0.47 -6.73 34.10
C LEU A 606 1.93 -6.39 33.83
N VAL A 607 2.15 -5.58 32.81
CA VAL A 607 3.48 -5.03 32.51
C VAL A 607 3.66 -3.75 33.30
N ASN A 608 4.69 -3.69 34.16
CA ASN A 608 5.03 -2.49 34.95
C ASN A 608 3.84 -1.85 35.70
N PRO A 609 3.11 -2.62 36.55
CA PRO A 609 1.95 -2.11 37.28
C PRO A 609 2.28 -1.02 38.32
N SER A 610 3.55 -0.84 38.65
CA SER A 610 4.07 0.17 39.58
C SER A 610 4.78 1.35 38.90
N PHE A 611 4.64 1.51 37.57
CA PHE A 611 5.24 2.60 36.79
C PHE A 611 6.71 2.92 37.15
N ALA A 612 7.50 1.89 37.40
CA ALA A 612 8.84 2.06 37.94
C ALA A 612 9.77 2.58 36.83
N LYS A 613 10.01 3.89 36.84
CA LYS A 613 10.91 4.63 35.93
C LYS A 613 10.50 4.67 34.45
N SER A 614 9.38 4.06 34.06
CA SER A 614 8.84 4.13 32.71
C SER A 614 7.32 3.98 32.69
N ASN A 615 6.72 4.28 31.53
CA ASN A 615 5.32 4.04 31.20
C ASN A 615 5.13 2.75 30.37
N ASP A 616 6.14 1.88 30.31
CA ASP A 616 6.12 0.72 29.42
C ASP A 616 4.94 -0.20 29.75
N GLY A 617 4.31 -0.75 28.70
CA GLY A 617 3.14 -1.62 28.83
C GLY A 617 1.79 -0.90 28.86
N TRP A 618 1.74 0.41 29.11
CA TRP A 618 0.47 1.16 29.24
C TRP A 618 0.15 1.98 27.99
N ILE A 619 -1.11 1.90 27.54
CA ILE A 619 -1.62 2.63 26.37
C ILE A 619 -2.34 3.89 26.85
N LYS A 620 -2.13 5.02 26.17
CA LYS A 620 -2.77 6.31 26.48
C LYS A 620 -3.57 6.82 25.28
N THR A 621 -4.85 7.11 25.49
CA THR A 621 -5.75 7.76 24.51
C THR A 621 -6.13 9.16 24.99
N GLY A 622 -6.69 9.99 24.12
CA GLY A 622 -7.15 11.33 24.45
C GLY A 622 -6.02 12.35 24.69
N ASN A 623 -6.37 13.49 25.29
CA ASN A 623 -5.49 14.66 25.44
C ASN A 623 -4.71 14.66 26.77
N GLY A 624 -3.81 15.63 26.95
CA GLY A 624 -2.94 15.73 28.13
C GLY A 624 -1.60 15.01 28.00
N ASP A 625 -0.66 15.41 28.84
CA ASP A 625 0.72 14.94 28.84
C ASP A 625 0.88 13.73 29.78
N PHE A 626 1.07 12.54 29.23
CA PHE A 626 1.33 11.32 30.00
C PHE A 626 2.84 11.14 30.23
N LYS A 627 3.31 11.37 31.46
CA LYS A 627 4.75 11.55 31.76
C LYS A 627 5.21 10.80 33.01
N ASN A 628 6.12 9.85 32.83
CA ASN A 628 6.89 9.28 33.93
C ASN A 628 8.20 10.05 34.17
N GLU A 629 9.05 10.24 33.15
CA GLU A 629 10.35 10.95 33.28
C GLU A 629 11.35 10.29 34.25
N GLY A 630 11.28 8.96 34.45
CA GLY A 630 12.19 8.22 35.30
C GLY A 630 11.83 8.23 36.79
N THR A 631 10.59 8.62 37.14
CA THR A 631 10.06 8.58 38.51
C THR A 631 9.41 7.22 38.80
N GLU A 632 9.10 6.94 40.08
CA GLU A 632 8.39 5.70 40.47
C GLU A 632 6.87 5.89 40.55
N ILE A 633 6.36 7.00 40.03
CA ILE A 633 4.93 7.34 39.92
C ILE A 633 4.73 7.95 38.53
N THR A 634 3.54 7.80 37.95
CA THR A 634 3.21 8.45 36.68
C THR A 634 2.12 9.51 36.86
N GLU A 635 1.94 10.35 35.84
CA GLU A 635 0.90 11.37 35.81
C GLU A 635 0.34 11.57 34.41
N VAL A 636 -0.90 12.05 34.34
CA VAL A 636 -1.43 12.75 33.17
C VAL A 636 -1.69 14.20 33.53
N TRP A 637 -1.02 15.09 32.81
CA TRP A 637 -1.05 16.52 33.07
C TRP A 637 -1.87 17.30 32.02
N ASN A 638 -2.72 18.23 32.47
CA ASN A 638 -3.53 19.13 31.66
C ASN A 638 -4.46 18.40 30.67
N GLY A 639 -4.92 17.21 31.08
CA GLY A 639 -5.84 16.38 30.31
C GLY A 639 -7.29 16.65 30.67
N ARG A 640 -8.16 16.75 29.67
CA ARG A 640 -9.60 16.99 29.81
C ARG A 640 -10.48 15.79 29.47
N ASP A 641 -9.96 14.91 28.62
CA ASP A 641 -10.62 13.68 28.19
C ASP A 641 -9.54 12.68 27.74
N TRP A 642 -9.34 11.60 28.49
CA TRP A 642 -8.30 10.60 28.23
C TRP A 642 -8.51 9.30 29.02
N GLU A 643 -7.87 8.23 28.55
CA GLU A 643 -7.68 6.98 29.28
C GLU A 643 -6.20 6.55 29.26
N VAL A 644 -5.76 5.89 30.33
CA VAL A 644 -4.49 5.14 30.41
C VAL A 644 -4.81 3.73 30.87
N TYR A 645 -4.53 2.72 30.04
CA TYR A 645 -4.97 1.35 30.30
C TYR A 645 -4.01 0.24 29.84
N GLN A 646 -4.26 -0.97 30.34
CA GLN A 646 -3.71 -2.24 29.85
C GLN A 646 -4.84 -3.24 29.58
N ASP A 647 -4.66 -4.03 28.53
CA ASP A 647 -5.54 -5.15 28.18
C ASP A 647 -4.88 -6.47 28.59
N VAL A 648 -5.59 -7.27 29.37
CA VAL A 648 -5.19 -8.61 29.82
C VAL A 648 -6.21 -9.62 29.31
N ALA A 649 -5.72 -10.72 28.73
CA ALA A 649 -6.56 -11.76 28.15
C ALA A 649 -6.19 -13.15 28.70
N GLY A 650 -7.09 -14.12 28.51
CA GLY A 650 -6.90 -15.48 29.01
C GLY A 650 -7.14 -15.61 30.50
N LEU A 651 -7.95 -14.71 31.08
CA LEU A 651 -8.34 -14.75 32.48
C LEU A 651 -9.56 -15.66 32.67
N PRO A 652 -9.69 -16.36 33.81
CA PRO A 652 -10.92 -17.05 34.15
C PRO A 652 -12.12 -16.11 34.24
N GLU A 653 -13.31 -16.68 34.07
CA GLU A 653 -14.53 -15.91 34.29
C GLU A 653 -14.71 -15.61 35.78
N GLY A 654 -15.00 -14.35 36.14
CA GLY A 654 -15.38 -14.00 37.51
C GLY A 654 -15.15 -12.55 37.88
N PHE A 655 -15.14 -12.27 39.18
CA PHE A 655 -14.95 -10.91 39.70
C PHE A 655 -13.49 -10.62 39.99
N TYR A 656 -13.06 -9.41 39.63
CA TYR A 656 -11.69 -8.93 39.77
C TYR A 656 -11.69 -7.63 40.56
N LYS A 657 -10.91 -7.58 41.64
CA LYS A 657 -10.69 -6.37 42.41
C LYS A 657 -9.43 -5.68 41.95
N ILE A 658 -9.57 -4.43 41.57
CA ILE A 658 -8.50 -3.54 41.15
C ILE A 658 -8.28 -2.52 42.26
N THR A 659 -7.04 -2.32 42.66
CA THR A 659 -6.64 -1.21 43.54
C THR A 659 -5.51 -0.41 42.92
N VAL A 660 -5.51 0.90 43.15
CA VAL A 660 -4.47 1.83 42.67
C VAL A 660 -4.31 2.97 43.66
N GLN A 661 -3.08 3.39 43.95
CA GLN A 661 -2.87 4.66 44.65
C GLN A 661 -2.94 5.78 43.63
N GLY A 662 -3.85 6.74 43.82
CA GLY A 662 -4.00 7.82 42.85
C GLY A 662 -4.97 8.90 43.30
N PHE A 663 -4.78 10.11 42.78
CA PHE A 663 -5.67 11.23 43.06
C PHE A 663 -5.89 12.13 41.85
N TYR A 664 -6.95 12.92 41.93
CA TYR A 664 -7.28 14.02 41.03
C TYR A 664 -7.07 15.37 41.71
N SER A 665 -6.41 16.30 41.00
CA SER A 665 -6.37 17.73 41.33
C SER A 665 -7.08 18.53 40.23
N PRO A 666 -8.01 19.44 40.60
CA PRO A 666 -8.84 20.18 39.66
C PRO A 666 -8.09 21.27 38.90
N SER A 667 -6.93 21.68 39.41
CA SER A 667 -6.06 22.69 38.81
C SER A 667 -4.61 22.52 39.30
N SER A 668 -3.68 23.25 38.68
CA SER A 668 -2.29 23.35 39.14
C SER A 668 -2.23 24.01 40.52
N PRO A 669 -1.53 23.41 41.49
CA PRO A 669 -1.25 24.09 42.76
C PRO A 669 -0.31 25.29 42.62
N THR A 670 0.33 25.52 41.47
CA THR A 670 1.37 26.57 41.33
C THR A 670 0.91 27.86 40.66
N THR A 671 -0.22 27.83 39.94
CA THR A 671 -0.67 28.92 39.06
C THR A 671 -2.12 29.34 39.29
N SER A 672 -2.94 28.46 39.90
CA SER A 672 -4.38 28.65 40.05
C SER A 672 -4.84 28.14 41.43
N VAL A 673 -5.01 29.08 42.36
CA VAL A 673 -5.37 28.82 43.76
C VAL A 673 -6.83 28.36 43.87
N TRP A 674 -7.09 27.08 43.58
CA TRP A 674 -8.45 26.52 43.57
C TRP A 674 -9.08 26.42 44.96
N HIS A 675 -8.26 26.44 46.03
CA HIS A 675 -8.73 26.25 47.39
C HIS A 675 -9.52 27.44 47.97
N GLU A 676 -9.46 28.64 47.37
CA GLU A 676 -10.26 29.80 47.83
C GLU A 676 -11.77 29.58 47.67
N THR A 677 -12.17 28.80 46.67
CA THR A 677 -13.58 28.45 46.42
C THR A 677 -14.00 27.14 47.10
N TRP A 678 -13.06 26.41 47.69
CA TRP A 678 -13.30 25.12 48.34
C TRP A 678 -14.21 25.27 49.55
N GLY A 679 -15.32 24.54 49.56
CA GLY A 679 -16.30 24.52 50.63
C GLY A 679 -17.30 25.69 50.63
N LEU A 680 -17.37 26.48 49.55
CA LEU A 680 -18.38 27.52 49.36
C LEU A 680 -19.64 26.98 48.65
N GLU A 681 -20.77 27.66 48.79
CA GLU A 681 -22.01 27.31 48.08
C GLU A 681 -21.80 27.46 46.55
N GLY A 682 -22.00 26.36 45.80
CA GLY A 682 -21.70 26.30 44.36
C GLY A 682 -20.27 25.85 44.00
N ASP A 683 -19.56 25.21 44.92
CA ASP A 683 -18.22 24.65 44.71
C ASP A 683 -18.18 23.52 43.67
N GLU A 684 -17.57 23.80 42.52
CA GLU A 684 -17.27 22.82 41.46
C GLU A 684 -15.83 22.29 41.50
N VAL A 685 -14.95 22.78 42.40
CA VAL A 685 -13.56 22.29 42.52
C VAL A 685 -13.47 20.99 43.32
N ASN A 686 -14.42 20.71 44.21
CA ASN A 686 -14.49 19.45 44.97
C ASN A 686 -14.98 18.25 44.14
N LYS A 687 -15.45 18.48 42.91
CA LYS A 687 -15.92 17.40 42.04
C LYS A 687 -14.74 16.64 41.44
N VAL A 688 -14.61 15.36 41.80
CA VAL A 688 -13.63 14.44 41.21
C VAL A 688 -14.09 14.02 39.81
N MET A 689 -13.22 14.25 38.82
CA MET A 689 -13.51 13.94 37.40
C MET A 689 -12.70 12.75 36.85
N ALA A 690 -11.73 12.25 37.62
CA ALA A 690 -10.96 11.06 37.26
C ALA A 690 -11.51 9.81 37.96
N SER A 691 -11.34 8.64 37.35
CA SER A 691 -11.79 7.36 37.88
C SER A 691 -10.80 6.25 37.56
N VAL A 692 -10.65 5.31 38.49
CA VAL A 692 -10.08 3.99 38.18
C VAL A 692 -11.17 3.13 37.57
N PHE A 693 -10.82 2.28 36.60
CA PHE A 693 -11.78 1.41 35.94
C PHE A 693 -11.24 0.01 35.64
N GLY A 694 -12.18 -0.93 35.52
CA GLY A 694 -12.00 -2.29 35.05
C GLY A 694 -13.21 -2.68 34.20
N ASN A 695 -13.01 -2.93 32.90
CA ASN A 695 -14.10 -3.07 31.93
C ASN A 695 -15.13 -1.92 32.11
N GLU A 696 -16.42 -2.25 32.21
CA GLU A 696 -17.51 -1.27 32.41
C GLU A 696 -17.57 -0.68 33.84
N ALA A 697 -16.86 -1.26 34.81
CA ALA A 697 -16.89 -0.78 36.19
C ALA A 697 -15.91 0.37 36.39
N SER A 698 -16.35 1.46 37.03
CA SER A 698 -15.48 2.58 37.40
C SER A 698 -15.81 3.16 38.76
N ALA A 699 -14.79 3.65 39.47
CA ALA A 699 -14.94 4.34 40.74
C ALA A 699 -14.16 5.68 40.70
N PRO A 700 -14.75 6.80 41.18
CA PRO A 700 -14.03 8.06 41.33
C PRO A 700 -12.79 7.87 42.19
N VAL A 701 -11.67 8.47 41.79
CA VAL A 701 -10.47 8.45 42.64
C VAL A 701 -10.53 9.49 43.76
N HIS A 702 -9.62 9.42 44.70
CA HIS A 702 -9.49 10.44 45.73
C HIS A 702 -9.22 11.83 45.17
N HIS A 703 -9.71 12.85 45.86
CA HIS A 703 -9.29 14.22 45.61
C HIS A 703 -7.92 14.46 46.26
N ILE A 704 -7.05 15.31 45.67
CA ILE A 704 -5.75 15.66 46.26
C ILE A 704 -5.87 16.22 47.70
N ALA A 705 -7.03 16.77 48.05
CA ALA A 705 -7.32 17.32 49.38
C ALA A 705 -7.69 16.27 50.43
N ASP A 706 -7.87 15.00 50.07
CA ASP A 706 -8.35 13.96 50.99
C ASP A 706 -7.30 13.53 52.02
N PHE A 707 -6.00 13.71 51.72
CA PHE A 707 -4.90 13.36 52.61
C PHE A 707 -3.98 14.57 52.91
N PRO A 708 -4.50 15.64 53.52
CA PRO A 708 -3.73 16.85 53.77
C PRO A 708 -2.74 16.64 54.94
N ARG A 709 -1.53 17.20 54.83
CA ARG A 709 -0.46 16.98 55.81
C ARG A 709 -0.31 18.15 56.78
N ASN A 710 0.03 17.85 58.04
CA ASN A 710 0.33 18.90 59.03
C ASN A 710 1.65 19.61 58.75
N ASP A 711 2.62 18.88 58.20
CA ASP A 711 3.97 19.37 57.87
C ASP A 711 4.39 18.83 56.50
N LYS A 712 5.21 19.58 55.76
CA LYS A 712 5.83 19.10 54.52
C LYS A 712 6.86 18.00 54.81
N MET A 713 6.91 16.97 53.96
CA MET A 713 7.85 15.85 54.16
C MET A 713 9.25 16.13 53.60
N THR A 714 9.35 17.02 52.61
CA THR A 714 10.60 17.42 51.94
C THR A 714 10.63 18.94 51.78
N GLU A 715 11.80 19.52 51.45
CA GLU A 715 11.93 20.98 51.37
C GLU A 715 11.14 21.62 50.21
N GLY A 716 10.98 20.93 49.08
CA GLY A 716 10.27 21.39 47.88
C GLY A 716 9.18 20.43 47.43
N GLY A 717 8.30 20.89 46.52
CA GLY A 717 7.15 20.12 46.03
C GLY A 717 5.91 20.18 46.92
N TRP A 718 5.79 21.17 47.81
CA TRP A 718 4.68 21.27 48.76
C TRP A 718 4.10 22.68 48.79
N GLU A 719 2.77 22.77 48.84
CA GLU A 719 2.02 24.01 49.00
C GLU A 719 1.20 23.97 50.29
N GLN A 720 1.19 25.07 51.05
CA GLN A 720 0.30 25.23 52.20
C GLN A 720 -1.02 25.87 51.76
N VAL A 721 -2.12 25.16 51.97
CA VAL A 721 -3.47 25.65 51.65
C VAL A 721 -3.83 26.79 52.60
N SER A 722 -4.34 27.91 52.07
CA SER A 722 -4.77 29.05 52.89
C SER A 722 -6.01 29.76 52.33
N GLY A 723 -6.88 30.29 53.19
CA GLY A 723 -8.04 31.07 52.74
C GLY A 723 -9.22 30.23 52.23
N THR A 724 -9.21 28.91 52.42
CA THR A 724 -10.39 28.05 52.28
C THR A 724 -11.32 28.20 53.49
N ALA A 725 -12.62 27.96 53.27
CA ALA A 725 -13.62 27.89 54.36
C ALA A 725 -13.53 26.58 55.18
N ASP A 726 -12.82 25.56 54.69
CA ASP A 726 -12.65 24.28 55.37
C ASP A 726 -11.49 24.33 56.38
N GLU A 727 -11.81 24.37 57.67
CA GLU A 727 -10.82 24.39 58.76
C GLU A 727 -9.93 23.13 58.81
N ASN A 728 -10.36 22.00 58.23
CA ASN A 728 -9.55 20.78 58.19
C ASN A 728 -8.44 20.86 57.14
N LEU A 729 -8.63 21.67 56.10
CA LEU A 729 -7.69 21.87 55.00
C LEU A 729 -6.86 23.15 55.18
N ASN A 730 -7.43 24.20 55.78
CA ASN A 730 -6.75 25.47 55.99
C ASN A 730 -5.48 25.31 56.86
N GLY A 731 -4.34 25.75 56.35
CA GLY A 731 -3.03 25.63 56.99
C GLY A 731 -2.34 24.27 56.82
N LYS A 732 -2.93 23.32 56.10
CA LYS A 732 -2.30 22.02 55.77
C LYS A 732 -1.47 22.08 54.49
N TRP A 733 -0.66 21.06 54.27
CA TRP A 733 0.24 20.93 53.13
C TRP A 733 -0.25 19.86 52.15
N LEU A 734 -0.23 20.18 50.85
CA LEU A 734 -0.53 19.28 49.74
C LEU A 734 0.72 19.12 48.83
N PRO A 735 0.91 17.94 48.21
CA PRO A 735 1.95 17.74 47.22
C PRO A 735 1.66 18.55 45.95
N THR A 736 2.70 19.03 45.27
CA THR A 736 2.57 19.84 44.04
C THR A 736 3.27 19.25 42.84
N ASP A 737 3.96 18.13 43.00
CA ASP A 737 4.70 17.43 41.94
C ASP A 737 4.75 15.92 42.20
N LYS A 738 5.24 15.15 41.20
CA LYS A 738 5.39 13.68 41.33
C LYS A 738 6.27 13.26 42.51
N ALA A 739 7.36 14.00 42.79
CA ALA A 739 8.31 13.62 43.83
C ALA A 739 7.70 13.71 45.24
N SER A 740 6.98 14.79 45.53
CA SER A 740 6.23 14.95 46.79
C SER A 740 5.06 13.97 46.91
N SER A 741 4.32 13.72 45.82
CA SER A 741 3.26 12.69 45.77
C SER A 741 3.79 11.29 46.09
N GLN A 742 4.94 10.94 45.53
CA GLN A 742 5.61 9.66 45.77
C GLN A 742 5.98 9.47 47.25
N GLU A 743 6.46 10.52 47.93
CA GLU A 743 6.73 10.46 49.37
C GLU A 743 5.45 10.21 50.19
N VAL A 744 4.31 10.76 49.76
CA VAL A 744 3.02 10.48 50.38
C VAL A 744 2.63 9.02 50.16
N PHE A 745 2.69 8.52 48.93
CA PHE A 745 2.32 7.13 48.59
C PHE A 745 3.18 6.12 49.35
N LYS A 746 4.50 6.35 49.44
CA LYS A 746 5.43 5.50 50.20
C LYS A 746 5.21 5.51 51.71
N SER A 747 4.69 6.61 52.26
CA SER A 747 4.56 6.75 53.71
C SER A 747 3.48 5.84 54.30
N ASP A 748 2.45 5.52 53.51
CA ASP A 748 1.39 4.57 53.88
C ASP A 748 0.74 4.03 52.60
N PRO A 749 0.68 2.70 52.38
CA PRO A 749 0.01 2.11 51.22
C PRO A 749 -1.51 2.40 51.17
N GLY A 750 -2.12 2.83 52.27
CA GLY A 750 -3.51 3.27 52.32
C GLY A 750 -3.73 4.72 51.83
N ASN A 751 -2.68 5.51 51.66
CA ASN A 751 -2.82 6.89 51.16
C ASN A 751 -3.32 6.87 49.70
N TYR A 752 -4.39 7.60 49.44
CA TYR A 752 -5.02 7.70 48.12
C TYR A 752 -5.35 6.34 47.48
N LEU A 753 -5.61 5.30 48.27
CA LEU A 753 -5.92 3.97 47.77
C LEU A 753 -7.36 3.90 47.23
N ASN A 754 -7.48 3.76 45.92
CA ASN A 754 -8.76 3.60 45.23
C ASN A 754 -9.03 2.12 44.97
N THR A 755 -10.30 1.73 44.94
CA THR A 755 -10.73 0.34 44.70
C THR A 755 -11.92 0.32 43.75
N VAL A 756 -11.88 -0.59 42.77
CA VAL A 756 -13.03 -0.93 41.94
C VAL A 756 -13.09 -2.45 41.77
N THR A 757 -14.30 -3.01 41.76
CA THR A 757 -14.53 -4.42 41.44
C THR A 757 -15.25 -4.50 40.10
N CYS A 758 -14.73 -5.32 39.20
CA CYS A 758 -15.29 -5.52 37.86
C CYS A 758 -15.56 -7.01 37.63
N TYR A 759 -16.35 -7.28 36.59
CA TYR A 759 -16.63 -8.63 36.13
C TYR A 759 -15.94 -8.86 34.78
N VAL A 760 -15.28 -10.00 34.64
CA VAL A 760 -14.70 -10.51 33.40
C VAL A 760 -15.54 -11.70 32.96
N GLY A 761 -16.03 -11.63 31.73
CA GLY A 761 -16.91 -12.65 31.15
C GLY A 761 -16.15 -13.87 30.61
N GLU A 762 -16.88 -14.74 29.90
CA GLU A 762 -16.33 -15.97 29.31
C GLU A 762 -15.26 -15.73 28.23
N ASP A 763 -15.16 -14.50 27.71
CA ASP A 763 -14.09 -14.10 26.78
C ASP A 763 -12.72 -13.91 27.46
N GLY A 764 -12.70 -13.88 28.80
CA GLY A 764 -11.50 -13.82 29.61
C GLY A 764 -10.71 -12.52 29.44
N LYS A 765 -11.37 -11.41 29.06
CA LYS A 765 -10.72 -10.12 28.79
C LYS A 765 -10.98 -9.10 29.90
N LEU A 766 -9.90 -8.47 30.34
CA LEU A 766 -9.90 -7.37 31.29
C LEU A 766 -9.16 -6.17 30.70
N ARG A 767 -9.84 -5.04 30.55
CA ARG A 767 -9.21 -3.74 30.42
C ARG A 767 -9.17 -3.06 31.77
N VAL A 768 -7.99 -2.69 32.24
CA VAL A 768 -7.79 -2.02 33.55
C VAL A 768 -7.04 -0.70 33.36
N GLY A 769 -7.46 0.36 34.04
CA GLY A 769 -6.82 1.66 33.87
C GLY A 769 -7.37 2.82 34.68
N MET A 770 -6.94 4.02 34.29
CA MET A 770 -7.39 5.33 34.77
C MET A 770 -8.06 6.07 33.62
N LYS A 771 -9.17 6.76 33.88
CA LYS A 771 -9.82 7.65 32.92
C LYS A 771 -10.18 8.99 33.54
N LEU A 772 -10.29 10.02 32.72
CA LEU A 772 -10.77 11.34 33.10
C LEU A 772 -11.64 11.88 31.97
N ALA A 773 -12.82 12.41 32.31
CA ALA A 773 -13.73 13.02 31.35
C ALA A 773 -14.45 14.22 31.96
N GLY A 774 -14.90 15.17 31.13
CA GLY A 774 -15.76 16.28 31.55
C GLY A 774 -15.04 17.43 32.26
N VAL A 775 -13.71 17.52 32.18
CA VAL A 775 -12.96 18.62 32.78
C VAL A 775 -13.01 19.87 31.91
N THR A 776 -13.46 20.99 32.48
CA THR A 776 -13.56 22.30 31.81
C THR A 776 -12.41 23.26 32.16
N ARG A 777 -11.74 23.02 33.29
CA ARG A 777 -10.61 23.81 33.77
C ARG A 777 -9.31 23.42 33.05
N ASN A 778 -8.42 24.39 32.91
CA ASN A 778 -7.04 24.10 32.51
C ASN A 778 -6.31 23.48 33.69
N GLU A 779 -5.18 22.85 33.40
CA GLU A 779 -4.22 22.47 34.43
C GLU A 779 -4.81 21.43 35.42
N SER A 780 -5.64 20.49 34.94
CA SER A 780 -6.04 19.31 35.70
C SER A 780 -4.90 18.29 35.81
N TRP A 781 -4.71 17.72 37.00
CA TRP A 781 -3.61 16.79 37.27
C TRP A 781 -4.14 15.49 37.85
N VAL A 782 -3.70 14.36 37.30
CA VAL A 782 -3.94 13.04 37.89
C VAL A 782 -2.61 12.34 38.03
N ALA A 783 -2.27 11.95 39.26
CA ALA A 783 -1.05 11.20 39.57
C ALA A 783 -1.45 9.85 40.17
N PHE A 784 -0.81 8.77 39.72
CA PHE A 784 -1.18 7.41 40.11
C PHE A 784 -0.03 6.40 39.98
N ASP A 785 -0.11 5.35 40.77
CA ASP A 785 0.88 4.27 40.89
C ASP A 785 0.27 3.03 41.58
N ASN A 786 1.00 1.92 41.60
CA ASN A 786 0.73 0.70 42.38
C ASN A 786 -0.61 0.05 42.05
N PHE A 787 -0.83 -0.24 40.75
CA PHE A 787 -1.93 -1.10 40.36
C PHE A 787 -1.76 -2.50 40.96
N GLN A 788 -2.82 -3.01 41.57
CA GLN A 788 -2.95 -4.41 41.93
C GLN A 788 -4.27 -4.93 41.42
N VAL A 789 -4.24 -6.13 40.86
CA VAL A 789 -5.42 -6.84 40.40
C VAL A 789 -5.42 -8.21 41.05
N ILE A 790 -6.52 -8.55 41.70
CA ILE A 790 -6.74 -9.86 42.31
C ILE A 790 -8.03 -10.49 41.80
N TYR A 791 -7.99 -11.79 41.55
CA TYR A 791 -9.14 -12.60 41.19
C TYR A 791 -9.92 -12.98 42.47
N GLN A 792 -11.22 -12.72 42.48
CA GLN A 792 -12.10 -12.99 43.64
C GLN A 792 -13.05 -14.17 43.40
N GLY A 793 -12.99 -14.81 42.23
CA GLY A 793 -13.90 -15.89 41.87
C GLY A 793 -15.24 -15.39 41.32
N LEU A 794 -15.96 -16.27 40.63
CA LEU A 794 -17.32 -16.03 40.16
C LEU A 794 -18.36 -16.03 41.30
N ASP A 795 -18.06 -16.69 42.42
CA ASP A 795 -18.91 -16.78 43.61
C ASP A 795 -18.77 -15.57 44.56
N ASN A 796 -18.10 -14.49 44.13
CA ASN A 796 -17.96 -13.28 44.94
C ASN A 796 -19.31 -12.54 45.06
N GLN A 797 -19.99 -12.78 46.18
CA GLN A 797 -21.29 -12.21 46.51
C GLN A 797 -21.30 -10.66 46.50
N GLU A 798 -20.27 -10.02 47.06
CA GLU A 798 -20.20 -8.56 47.14
C GLU A 798 -20.01 -7.94 45.75
N GLY A 799 -19.16 -8.56 44.93
CA GLY A 799 -18.96 -8.18 43.52
C GLY A 799 -20.23 -8.35 42.68
N ALA A 800 -20.91 -9.48 42.82
CA ALA A 800 -22.15 -9.77 42.10
C ALA A 800 -23.27 -8.77 42.44
N VAL A 801 -23.46 -8.49 43.73
CA VAL A 801 -24.44 -7.50 44.19
C VAL A 801 -24.09 -6.09 43.68
N ALA A 802 -22.83 -5.68 43.78
CA ALA A 802 -22.39 -4.36 43.32
C ALA A 802 -22.59 -4.18 41.80
N ALA A 803 -22.20 -5.19 41.00
CA ALA A 803 -22.35 -5.15 39.55
C ALA A 803 -23.82 -5.13 39.11
N LEU A 804 -24.68 -5.97 39.73
CA LEU A 804 -26.13 -5.93 39.49
C LEU A 804 -26.73 -4.58 39.90
N GLN A 805 -26.31 -4.02 41.04
CA GLN A 805 -26.81 -2.72 41.49
C GLN A 805 -26.44 -1.59 40.54
N ALA A 806 -25.23 -1.61 39.97
CA ALA A 806 -24.82 -0.67 38.93
C ALA A 806 -25.69 -0.80 37.68
N LYS A 807 -25.94 -2.03 37.20
CA LYS A 807 -26.80 -2.29 36.04
C LYS A 807 -28.27 -1.94 36.28
N ILE A 808 -28.78 -2.16 37.50
CA ILE A 808 -30.10 -1.69 37.94
C ILE A 808 -30.18 -0.16 37.85
N ASN A 809 -29.13 0.54 38.29
CA ASN A 809 -29.10 1.99 38.22
C ASN A 809 -29.07 2.47 36.77
N GLU A 810 -28.31 1.81 35.88
CA GLU A 810 -28.31 2.10 34.44
C GLU A 810 -29.71 1.89 33.84
N ALA A 811 -30.37 0.77 34.12
CA ALA A 811 -31.74 0.50 33.67
C ALA A 811 -32.73 1.58 34.13
N LYS A 812 -32.57 2.11 35.35
CA LYS A 812 -33.37 3.24 35.87
C LYS A 812 -33.08 4.57 35.18
N GLN A 813 -31.93 4.73 34.53
CA GLN A 813 -31.59 5.95 33.78
C GLN A 813 -32.16 5.95 32.36
N VAL A 814 -32.57 4.81 31.81
CA VAL A 814 -33.16 4.75 30.47
C VAL A 814 -34.46 5.58 30.45
N GLY A 815 -34.45 6.68 29.69
CA GLY A 815 -35.54 7.66 29.61
C GLY A 815 -35.69 8.61 30.80
N ALA A 816 -34.72 8.66 31.72
CA ALA A 816 -34.76 9.56 32.88
C ALA A 816 -34.53 11.04 32.51
N ASP A 817 -34.03 11.32 31.32
CA ASP A 817 -33.82 12.65 30.74
C ASP A 817 -35.11 13.29 30.19
N GLY A 818 -36.23 12.57 30.22
CA GLY A 818 -37.49 13.01 29.65
C GLY A 818 -37.78 12.44 28.26
N SER A 819 -36.91 11.57 27.73
CA SER A 819 -37.16 10.84 26.49
C SER A 819 -38.45 10.00 26.60
N LEU A 820 -39.25 10.02 25.54
CA LEU A 820 -40.45 9.20 25.44
C LEU A 820 -40.06 7.71 25.33
N ILE A 821 -40.81 6.82 25.99
CA ILE A 821 -40.62 5.36 25.93
C ILE A 821 -42.01 4.70 25.85
N PRO A 822 -42.21 3.65 25.04
CA PRO A 822 -43.47 2.91 25.01
C PRO A 822 -43.82 2.25 26.36
N LEU A 823 -45.11 2.06 26.66
CA LEU A 823 -45.57 1.56 27.96
C LEU A 823 -45.11 0.13 28.24
N ASP A 824 -45.09 -0.76 27.24
CA ASP A 824 -44.61 -2.14 27.36
C ASP A 824 -43.11 -2.23 27.70
N VAL A 825 -42.27 -1.39 27.07
CA VAL A 825 -40.84 -1.28 27.35
C VAL A 825 -40.60 -0.66 28.72
N ARG A 826 -41.39 0.35 29.09
CA ARG A 826 -41.37 0.93 30.44
C ARG A 826 -41.76 -0.12 31.49
N GLU A 827 -42.77 -0.94 31.23
CA GLU A 827 -43.19 -2.04 32.11
C GLU A 827 -42.10 -3.11 32.20
N LEU A 828 -41.51 -3.54 31.07
CA LEU A 828 -40.40 -4.49 31.03
C LEU A 828 -39.21 -3.98 31.86
N LEU A 829 -38.79 -2.73 31.67
CA LEU A 829 -37.71 -2.11 32.44
C LEU A 829 -38.06 -2.09 33.94
N GLN A 830 -39.29 -1.71 34.31
CA GLN A 830 -39.73 -1.70 35.71
C GLN A 830 -39.76 -3.10 36.33
N VAL A 831 -40.32 -4.10 35.65
CA VAL A 831 -40.37 -5.49 36.12
C VAL A 831 -38.97 -6.06 36.27
N THR A 832 -38.12 -5.91 35.25
CA THR A 832 -36.74 -6.42 35.27
C THR A 832 -35.92 -5.77 36.38
N VAL A 833 -36.09 -4.46 36.60
CA VAL A 833 -35.48 -3.74 37.73
C VAL A 833 -35.97 -4.27 39.07
N LEU A 834 -37.27 -4.47 39.26
CA LEU A 834 -37.84 -5.00 40.50
C LEU A 834 -37.36 -6.43 40.80
N GLU A 835 -37.32 -7.30 39.78
CA GLU A 835 -36.81 -8.66 39.92
C GLU A 835 -35.33 -8.66 40.29
N ALA A 836 -34.52 -7.83 39.63
CA ALA A 836 -33.11 -7.67 39.96
C ALA A 836 -32.90 -7.08 41.38
N GLU A 837 -33.75 -6.14 41.81
CA GLU A 837 -33.73 -5.60 43.18
C GLU A 837 -34.07 -6.65 44.24
N GLU A 838 -34.91 -7.65 43.93
CA GLU A 838 -35.14 -8.79 44.82
C GLU A 838 -33.95 -9.76 44.84
N VAL A 839 -33.31 -9.99 43.68
CA VAL A 839 -32.10 -10.84 43.59
C VAL A 839 -30.99 -10.31 44.49
N VAL A 840 -30.71 -9.00 44.45
CA VAL A 840 -29.63 -8.40 45.26
C VAL A 840 -29.90 -8.38 46.77
N LYS A 841 -31.14 -8.66 47.22
CA LYS A 841 -31.47 -8.81 48.65
C LYS A 841 -31.11 -10.20 49.22
N GLY A 842 -30.92 -11.19 48.35
CA GLY A 842 -30.59 -12.58 48.71
C GLY A 842 -29.13 -12.97 48.42
N GLU A 843 -28.82 -14.27 48.55
CA GLU A 843 -27.56 -14.84 48.04
C GLU A 843 -27.62 -14.93 46.50
N VAL A 844 -26.60 -14.41 45.82
CA VAL A 844 -26.52 -14.30 44.36
C VAL A 844 -25.54 -15.35 43.87
N SER A 845 -26.07 -16.51 43.49
CA SER A 845 -25.25 -17.53 42.82
C SER A 845 -24.73 -17.02 41.46
N ALA A 846 -23.61 -17.57 40.99
CA ALA A 846 -23.07 -17.33 39.65
C ALA A 846 -24.14 -17.42 38.53
N ARG A 847 -24.99 -18.45 38.57
CA ARG A 847 -26.08 -18.63 37.60
C ARG A 847 -27.09 -17.48 37.65
N LEU A 848 -27.53 -17.12 38.85
CA LEU A 848 -28.51 -16.04 39.06
C LEU A 848 -27.94 -14.69 38.65
N PHE A 849 -26.66 -14.43 38.93
CA PHE A 849 -25.94 -13.25 38.46
C PHE A 849 -26.01 -13.14 36.93
N LYS A 850 -25.59 -14.19 36.20
CA LYS A 850 -25.61 -14.23 34.73
C LYS A 850 -27.00 -14.01 34.16
N GLU A 851 -28.00 -14.76 34.66
CA GLU A 851 -29.40 -14.67 34.21
C GLU A 851 -29.93 -13.24 34.40
N THR A 852 -29.67 -12.62 35.56
CA THR A 852 -30.15 -11.26 35.89
C THR A 852 -29.42 -10.18 35.08
N MET A 853 -28.10 -10.30 34.92
CA MET A 853 -27.29 -9.35 34.15
C MET A 853 -27.70 -9.36 32.66
N ALA A 854 -27.92 -10.54 32.09
CA ALA A 854 -28.40 -10.69 30.72
C ALA A 854 -29.80 -10.08 30.54
N ALA A 855 -30.74 -10.34 31.46
CA ALA A 855 -32.09 -9.79 31.41
C ALA A 855 -32.08 -8.25 31.49
N LEU A 856 -31.34 -7.66 32.44
CA LEU A 856 -31.18 -6.21 32.54
C LEU A 856 -30.57 -5.61 31.28
N SER A 857 -29.54 -6.25 30.72
CA SER A 857 -28.86 -5.75 29.52
C SER A 857 -29.78 -5.77 28.29
N ALA A 858 -30.55 -6.84 28.10
CA ALA A 858 -31.53 -6.94 27.03
C ALA A 858 -32.64 -5.88 27.18
N ALA A 859 -33.14 -5.64 28.39
CA ALA A 859 -34.15 -4.61 28.65
C ALA A 859 -33.61 -3.19 28.41
N ILE A 860 -32.37 -2.90 28.82
CA ILE A 860 -31.70 -1.62 28.54
C ILE A 860 -31.57 -1.40 27.04
N GLU A 861 -31.11 -2.41 26.30
CA GLU A 861 -30.92 -2.32 24.86
C GLU A 861 -32.23 -2.07 24.13
N GLN A 862 -33.26 -2.87 24.44
CA GLN A 862 -34.60 -2.65 23.89
C GLN A 862 -35.15 -1.25 24.23
N GLY A 863 -34.87 -0.76 25.44
CA GLY A 863 -35.15 0.62 25.84
C GLY A 863 -34.49 1.65 24.91
N ARG A 864 -33.18 1.54 24.70
CA ARG A 864 -32.41 2.43 23.81
C ARG A 864 -32.91 2.36 22.36
N THR A 865 -33.08 1.16 21.81
CA THR A 865 -33.61 0.97 20.44
C THR A 865 -35.00 1.59 20.29
N SER A 866 -35.87 1.45 21.31
CA SER A 866 -37.21 2.05 21.27
C SER A 866 -37.18 3.59 21.28
N ILE A 867 -36.20 4.20 21.96
CA ILE A 867 -36.01 5.65 21.97
C ILE A 867 -35.60 6.14 20.57
N GLU A 868 -34.70 5.44 19.89
CA GLU A 868 -34.32 5.80 18.51
C GLU A 868 -35.50 5.64 17.55
N LEU A 869 -36.29 4.56 17.67
CA LEU A 869 -37.51 4.39 16.87
C LEU A 869 -38.54 5.51 17.12
N LEU A 870 -38.62 6.02 18.35
CA LEU A 870 -39.49 7.14 18.69
C LEU A 870 -38.99 8.49 18.15
N LYS A 871 -37.68 8.66 17.97
CA LYS A 871 -37.14 9.83 17.25
C LYS A 871 -37.49 9.76 15.77
N GLU A 872 -37.46 8.56 15.18
CA GLU A 872 -37.83 8.37 13.77
C GLU A 872 -39.29 8.74 13.51
N ILE A 873 -40.23 8.24 14.33
CA ILE A 873 -41.65 8.59 14.14
C ILE A 873 -41.92 10.09 14.37
N ASP A 874 -41.25 10.71 15.35
CA ASP A 874 -41.36 12.16 15.60
C ASP A 874 -40.88 12.97 14.38
N HIS A 875 -39.75 12.56 13.80
CA HIS A 875 -39.22 13.20 12.59
C HIS A 875 -40.17 13.05 11.38
N GLN A 876 -40.74 11.87 11.15
CA GLN A 876 -41.70 11.65 10.06
C GLN A 876 -42.96 12.51 10.22
N VAL A 877 -43.49 12.60 11.44
CA VAL A 877 -44.66 13.41 11.74
C VAL A 877 -44.40 14.89 11.49
N VAL A 878 -43.28 15.43 12.01
CA VAL A 878 -42.87 16.82 11.80
C VAL A 878 -42.70 17.10 10.31
N ARG A 879 -42.05 16.19 9.58
CA ARG A 879 -41.85 16.30 8.13
C ARG A 879 -43.18 16.38 7.37
N HIS A 880 -44.13 15.51 7.66
CA HIS A 880 -45.43 15.49 6.96
C HIS A 880 -46.30 16.71 7.31
N ASP A 881 -46.32 17.15 8.57
CA ASP A 881 -47.04 18.38 8.96
C ASP A 881 -46.43 19.62 8.30
N GLN A 882 -45.10 19.74 8.28
CA GLN A 882 -44.40 20.83 7.60
C GLN A 882 -44.69 20.83 6.10
N ALA A 883 -44.55 19.68 5.43
CA ALA A 883 -44.82 19.55 4.00
C ALA A 883 -46.26 19.96 3.63
N TYR A 884 -47.25 19.62 4.46
CA TYR A 884 -48.62 20.09 4.27
C TYR A 884 -48.74 21.61 4.44
N ASN A 885 -48.16 22.17 5.51
CA ASN A 885 -48.23 23.61 5.80
C ASN A 885 -47.51 24.49 4.75
N GLU A 886 -46.50 23.94 4.08
CA GLU A 886 -45.77 24.58 2.99
C GLU A 886 -46.45 24.45 1.62
N GLY A 887 -47.54 23.69 1.53
CA GLY A 887 -48.30 23.47 0.29
C GLY A 887 -47.70 22.38 -0.62
N SER A 888 -46.75 21.59 -0.13
CA SER A 888 -46.12 20.49 -0.89
C SER A 888 -47.12 19.40 -1.28
N TYR A 889 -48.32 19.37 -0.66
CA TYR A 889 -49.39 18.43 -0.97
C TYR A 889 -50.55 19.00 -1.80
N ASP A 890 -50.48 20.26 -2.24
CA ASP A 890 -51.56 20.96 -2.96
C ASP A 890 -51.97 20.32 -4.30
N SER A 891 -51.08 19.50 -4.88
CA SER A 891 -51.29 18.81 -6.15
C SER A 891 -52.03 17.46 -6.03
N TYR A 892 -52.21 16.95 -4.80
CA TYR A 892 -52.84 15.64 -4.54
C TYR A 892 -54.34 15.78 -4.22
N GLY A 893 -55.07 14.66 -4.28
CA GLY A 893 -56.49 14.63 -3.92
C GLY A 893 -56.69 14.83 -2.42
N GLN A 894 -57.55 15.79 -2.04
CA GLN A 894 -57.76 16.15 -0.62
C GLN A 894 -58.15 14.95 0.25
N ASP A 895 -58.96 14.01 -0.24
CA ASP A 895 -59.37 12.83 0.52
C ASP A 895 -58.18 11.94 0.93
N ASP A 896 -57.13 11.85 0.09
CA ASP A 896 -55.92 11.06 0.39
C ASP A 896 -54.93 11.85 1.24
N VAL A 897 -54.85 13.18 1.07
CA VAL A 897 -54.10 14.08 1.97
C VAL A 897 -54.68 14.01 3.39
N ASP A 898 -56.01 14.11 3.52
CA ASP A 898 -56.72 14.01 4.80
C ASP A 898 -56.48 12.64 5.44
N ALA A 899 -56.40 11.56 4.66
CA ALA A 899 -56.13 10.22 5.17
C ALA A 899 -54.73 10.12 5.81
N LEU A 900 -53.70 10.70 5.19
CA LEU A 900 -52.35 10.80 5.77
C LEU A 900 -52.34 11.68 7.02
N LEU A 901 -52.91 12.89 6.93
CA LEU A 901 -52.90 13.85 8.04
C LEU A 901 -53.68 13.37 9.26
N ASN A 902 -54.72 12.56 9.08
CA ASN A 902 -55.41 11.93 10.21
C ASN A 902 -54.46 11.05 11.03
N VAL A 903 -53.58 10.28 10.39
CA VAL A 903 -52.58 9.45 11.09
C VAL A 903 -51.51 10.36 11.70
N VAL A 904 -50.98 11.33 10.96
CA VAL A 904 -49.97 12.29 11.44
C VAL A 904 -50.45 12.99 12.71
N TYR A 905 -51.67 13.56 12.70
CA TYR A 905 -52.22 14.26 13.86
C TYR A 905 -52.60 13.33 15.02
N GLU A 906 -53.03 12.10 14.75
CA GLU A 906 -53.22 11.09 15.79
C GLU A 906 -51.90 10.77 16.49
N VAL A 907 -50.79 10.63 15.75
CA VAL A 907 -49.47 10.40 16.33
C VAL A 907 -48.98 11.63 17.11
N MET A 908 -49.18 12.85 16.59
CA MET A 908 -48.87 14.09 17.33
C MET A 908 -49.60 14.15 18.66
N ASP A 909 -50.90 13.85 18.68
CA ASP A 909 -51.72 13.80 19.89
C ASP A 909 -51.20 12.75 20.89
N VAL A 910 -50.67 11.61 20.41
CA VAL A 910 -50.07 10.56 21.25
C VAL A 910 -48.71 11.00 21.80
N ILE A 911 -47.88 11.67 21.01
CA ILE A 911 -46.59 12.25 21.43
C ILE A 911 -46.83 13.32 22.50
N ASP A 912 -47.76 14.25 22.26
CA ASP A 912 -48.18 15.28 23.23
C ASP A 912 -48.82 14.68 24.49
N GLY A 913 -49.51 13.55 24.33
CA GLY A 913 -50.08 12.76 25.42
C GLY A 913 -49.04 12.05 26.29
N GLY A 914 -47.80 11.90 25.80
CA GLY A 914 -46.64 11.47 26.59
C GLY A 914 -46.39 9.96 26.69
N SER A 915 -47.07 9.10 25.92
CA SER A 915 -46.72 7.66 25.84
C SER A 915 -47.44 6.88 24.73
N PHE A 916 -46.72 6.00 24.03
CA PHE A 916 -47.28 4.95 23.16
C PHE A 916 -47.55 3.66 23.95
N GLU A 917 -48.53 2.85 23.53
CA GLU A 917 -48.87 1.59 24.21
C GLU A 917 -47.77 0.52 24.09
N SER A 918 -47.17 0.35 22.91
CA SER A 918 -46.11 -0.63 22.68
C SER A 918 -45.18 -0.25 21.54
N VAL A 919 -44.01 -0.90 21.45
CA VAL A 919 -43.10 -0.77 20.27
C VAL A 919 -43.85 -1.13 18.99
N GLY A 920 -44.63 -2.22 19.00
CA GLY A 920 -45.40 -2.63 17.83
C GLY A 920 -46.46 -1.61 17.40
N VAL A 921 -46.98 -0.79 18.31
CA VAL A 921 -47.88 0.33 17.97
C VAL A 921 -47.12 1.47 17.30
N VAL A 922 -45.88 1.76 17.74
CA VAL A 922 -45.00 2.75 17.08
C VAL A 922 -44.70 2.29 15.65
N GLU A 923 -44.28 1.03 15.47
CA GLU A 923 -44.03 0.43 14.16
C GLU A 923 -45.28 0.46 13.27
N GLN A 924 -46.46 0.18 13.84
CA GLN A 924 -47.73 0.24 13.12
C GLN A 924 -48.05 1.66 12.67
N TYR A 925 -47.86 2.68 13.51
CA TYR A 925 -48.09 4.07 13.10
C TYR A 925 -47.13 4.52 12.00
N ILE A 926 -45.85 4.16 12.09
CA ILE A 926 -44.87 4.40 11.01
C ILE A 926 -45.38 3.74 9.72
N ALA A 927 -45.78 2.47 9.78
CA ALA A 927 -46.33 1.76 8.63
C ALA A 927 -47.61 2.39 8.08
N ASP A 928 -48.52 2.84 8.95
CA ASP A 928 -49.79 3.48 8.56
C ASP A 928 -49.56 4.83 7.88
N MET A 929 -48.65 5.66 8.41
CA MET A 929 -48.23 6.92 7.77
C MET A 929 -47.60 6.66 6.40
N ASN A 930 -46.63 5.74 6.35
CA ASN A 930 -45.95 5.35 5.12
C ASN A 930 -46.94 4.82 4.06
N ASN A 931 -47.88 3.97 4.45
CA ASN A 931 -48.92 3.44 3.56
C ASN A 931 -49.89 4.54 3.09
N ALA A 932 -50.32 5.45 3.97
CA ALA A 932 -51.18 6.57 3.60
C ALA A 932 -50.47 7.54 2.64
N TYR A 933 -49.19 7.84 2.89
CA TYR A 933 -48.35 8.65 2.02
C TYR A 933 -48.12 7.99 0.65
N GLY A 934 -47.77 6.70 0.65
CA GLY A 934 -47.62 5.91 -0.58
C GLY A 934 -48.90 5.84 -1.39
N LYS A 935 -50.07 5.71 -0.74
CA LYS A 935 -51.38 5.78 -1.39
C LYS A 935 -51.63 7.15 -2.01
N MET A 936 -51.39 8.24 -1.27
CA MET A 936 -51.58 9.61 -1.74
C MET A 936 -50.76 9.88 -3.01
N LYS A 937 -49.47 9.50 -3.02
CA LYS A 937 -48.60 9.61 -4.21
C LYS A 937 -49.15 8.82 -5.40
N GLN A 938 -49.60 7.59 -5.17
CA GLN A 938 -50.08 6.72 -6.25
C GLN A 938 -51.46 7.10 -6.80
N SER A 939 -52.36 7.63 -5.99
CA SER A 939 -53.68 8.10 -6.44
C SER A 939 -53.58 9.23 -7.48
N ALA A 940 -52.47 9.97 -7.52
CA ALA A 940 -52.20 11.00 -8.52
C ALA A 940 -51.70 10.44 -9.87
N ILE A 941 -51.41 9.14 -9.95
CA ILE A 941 -50.83 8.48 -11.13
C ILE A 941 -51.92 7.69 -11.87
N ASP A 942 -52.08 7.92 -13.18
CA ASP A 942 -52.96 7.12 -14.04
C ASP A 942 -52.23 5.89 -14.60
N PHE A 943 -52.40 4.75 -13.93
CA PHE A 943 -51.80 3.47 -14.33
C PHE A 943 -52.50 2.78 -15.52
N SER A 944 -53.63 3.30 -16.02
CA SER A 944 -54.54 2.54 -16.90
C SER A 944 -54.00 2.27 -18.31
N ALA A 945 -53.05 3.08 -18.78
CA ALA A 945 -52.44 2.94 -20.11
C ALA A 945 -51.11 2.17 -20.10
N ALA A 946 -50.55 1.86 -18.93
CA ALA A 946 -49.22 1.27 -18.82
C ALA A 946 -49.17 -0.18 -19.35
N SER A 947 -48.12 -0.49 -20.10
CA SER A 947 -47.82 -1.85 -20.55
C SER A 947 -46.31 -2.06 -20.70
N LYS A 948 -45.85 -3.29 -20.92
CA LYS A 948 -44.41 -3.52 -21.14
C LYS A 948 -43.85 -2.84 -22.40
N ASP A 949 -44.71 -2.60 -23.40
CA ASP A 949 -44.35 -1.94 -24.66
C ASP A 949 -44.43 -0.41 -24.55
N GLU A 950 -45.21 0.10 -23.60
CA GLU A 950 -45.36 1.53 -23.27
C GLU A 950 -45.30 1.70 -21.73
N PRO A 951 -44.09 1.64 -21.12
CA PRO A 951 -43.94 1.77 -19.67
C PRO A 951 -44.34 3.17 -19.18
N LEU A 952 -44.90 3.25 -17.98
CA LEU A 952 -45.25 4.50 -17.32
C LEU A 952 -44.15 4.92 -16.35
N ASP A 953 -43.59 6.12 -16.52
CA ASP A 953 -42.67 6.71 -15.56
C ASP A 953 -43.40 7.05 -14.25
N VAL A 954 -42.95 6.42 -13.16
CA VAL A 954 -43.46 6.59 -11.81
C VAL A 954 -42.34 6.99 -10.84
N THR A 955 -41.27 7.62 -11.36
CA THR A 955 -40.12 8.08 -10.58
C THR A 955 -40.50 9.04 -9.44
N VAL A 956 -41.65 9.73 -9.55
CA VAL A 956 -42.23 10.57 -8.47
C VAL A 956 -42.53 9.79 -7.18
N LEU A 957 -42.59 8.46 -7.24
CA LEU A 957 -42.70 7.62 -6.04
C LEU A 957 -41.40 7.62 -5.23
N LEU A 958 -40.26 7.83 -5.87
CA LEU A 958 -38.96 7.99 -5.22
C LEU A 958 -38.80 9.41 -4.68
N GLU A 959 -38.01 9.54 -3.62
CA GLU A 959 -37.60 10.85 -3.11
C GLU A 959 -36.15 11.11 -3.46
N ASN A 960 -35.87 12.33 -3.91
CA ASN A 960 -34.53 12.78 -4.28
C ASN A 960 -33.73 11.75 -5.12
N PRO A 961 -34.29 11.22 -6.22
CA PRO A 961 -33.68 10.11 -6.94
C PRO A 961 -32.36 10.48 -7.65
N SER A 962 -32.05 11.77 -7.78
CA SER A 962 -30.82 12.29 -8.41
C SER A 962 -29.87 12.96 -7.41
N PHE A 963 -30.09 12.77 -6.10
CA PHE A 963 -29.31 13.36 -5.01
C PHE A 963 -29.13 14.90 -5.12
N GLN A 964 -30.14 15.56 -5.68
CA GLN A 964 -30.17 16.99 -5.99
C GLN A 964 -31.49 17.59 -5.53
N GLN A 965 -31.41 18.62 -4.70
CA GLN A 965 -32.57 19.39 -4.23
C GLN A 965 -32.30 20.88 -4.36
N GLU A 966 -33.35 21.68 -4.59
CA GLU A 966 -33.24 23.14 -4.51
C GLU A 966 -33.43 23.59 -3.06
N ASP A 967 -32.52 24.41 -2.53
CA ASP A 967 -32.71 25.07 -1.24
C ASP A 967 -33.74 26.22 -1.32
N GLU A 968 -34.08 26.84 -0.19
CA GLU A 968 -35.04 27.96 -0.11
C GLU A 968 -34.66 29.16 -1.00
N GLU A 969 -33.39 29.27 -1.40
CA GLU A 969 -32.85 30.34 -2.24
C GLU A 969 -32.85 29.96 -3.74
N GLY A 970 -33.22 28.71 -4.06
CA GLY A 970 -33.22 28.15 -5.41
C GLY A 970 -31.85 27.66 -5.89
N ASN A 971 -30.90 27.43 -4.98
CA ASN A 971 -29.61 26.80 -5.32
C ASN A 971 -29.73 25.28 -5.27
N VAL A 972 -29.07 24.58 -6.20
CA VAL A 972 -28.99 23.11 -6.15
C VAL A 972 -27.99 22.69 -5.05
N VAL A 973 -28.48 21.92 -4.09
CA VAL A 973 -27.73 21.29 -3.00
C VAL A 973 -27.68 19.78 -3.25
N PHE A 974 -26.54 19.18 -2.97
CA PHE A 974 -26.35 17.73 -3.05
C PHE A 974 -26.53 17.11 -1.67
N ASN A 975 -27.51 16.23 -1.53
CA ASN A 975 -27.78 15.48 -0.31
C ASN A 975 -28.42 14.13 -0.70
N TYR A 976 -28.57 13.25 0.27
CA TYR A 976 -29.26 11.97 0.12
C TYR A 976 -30.55 11.93 0.95
N ASP A 977 -31.17 13.09 1.18
CA ASP A 977 -32.40 13.19 1.97
C ASP A 977 -33.49 12.31 1.35
N GLY A 978 -34.15 11.50 2.18
CA GLY A 978 -35.12 10.49 1.77
C GLY A 978 -34.53 9.10 1.51
N TRP A 979 -33.21 8.92 1.63
CA TRP A 979 -32.52 7.62 1.54
C TRP A 979 -31.90 7.23 2.87
N ASP A 980 -32.05 5.95 3.22
CA ASP A 980 -31.38 5.31 4.35
C ASP A 980 -29.99 4.84 3.90
N VAL A 981 -28.96 5.16 4.68
CA VAL A 981 -27.56 4.84 4.38
C VAL A 981 -26.91 4.11 5.55
N GLU A 982 -26.38 2.92 5.29
CA GLU A 982 -25.54 2.15 6.21
C GLU A 982 -24.17 1.90 5.58
N SER A 983 -23.09 2.24 6.27
CA SER A 983 -21.73 2.03 5.76
C SER A 983 -20.72 1.92 6.88
N ASP A 984 -19.68 1.13 6.66
CA ASP A 984 -18.48 1.07 7.51
C ASP A 984 -17.39 2.08 7.08
N ALA A 985 -17.64 2.88 6.05
CA ALA A 985 -16.73 3.94 5.63
C ALA A 985 -16.71 5.11 6.63
N GLU A 986 -15.54 5.71 6.83
CA GLU A 986 -15.39 6.94 7.64
C GLU A 986 -16.15 8.13 7.05
N VAL A 987 -16.43 8.12 5.73
CA VAL A 987 -17.10 9.21 5.01
C VAL A 987 -18.02 8.66 3.92
N THR A 988 -19.30 9.02 3.97
CA THR A 988 -20.29 8.86 2.88
C THR A 988 -20.81 10.23 2.48
N THR A 989 -20.77 10.59 1.21
CA THR A 989 -21.20 11.91 0.74
C THR A 989 -21.91 11.85 -0.60
N ALA A 990 -23.03 12.58 -0.71
CA ALA A 990 -23.58 13.02 -1.97
C ALA A 990 -22.95 14.38 -2.32
N ALA A 991 -22.19 14.44 -3.42
CA ALA A 991 -21.60 15.68 -3.90
C ALA A 991 -21.31 15.56 -5.40
N ASP A 992 -21.23 16.70 -6.09
CA ASP A 992 -20.95 16.73 -7.52
C ASP A 992 -21.97 15.94 -8.38
N SER A 993 -23.21 15.79 -7.88
CA SER A 993 -24.25 14.92 -8.44
C SER A 993 -23.83 13.44 -8.52
N VAL A 994 -23.08 12.93 -7.55
CA VAL A 994 -22.76 11.50 -7.43
C VAL A 994 -22.77 11.12 -5.96
N PHE A 995 -23.45 10.03 -5.63
CA PHE A 995 -23.30 9.40 -4.32
C PHE A 995 -22.19 8.35 -4.38
N GLU A 996 -21.28 8.35 -3.40
CA GLU A 996 -20.15 7.42 -3.37
C GLU A 996 -20.00 6.62 -2.09
N PHE A 997 -19.57 5.36 -2.26
CA PHE A 997 -18.90 4.59 -1.23
C PHE A 997 -17.45 4.35 -1.66
N PHE A 998 -16.50 4.87 -0.90
CA PHE A 998 -15.07 4.67 -1.14
C PHE A 998 -14.43 3.88 -0.01
N ASN A 999 -13.69 2.81 -0.35
CA ASN A 999 -12.94 1.98 0.58
C ASN A 999 -13.78 1.43 1.77
N SER A 1000 -15.07 1.23 1.53
CA SER A 1000 -15.99 0.55 2.44
C SER A 1000 -15.81 -0.97 2.28
N THR A 1001 -15.96 -1.78 3.33
CA THR A 1001 -16.11 -3.24 3.13
C THR A 1001 -17.57 -3.64 3.00
N LYS A 1002 -18.50 -2.85 3.58
CA LYS A 1002 -19.95 -3.06 3.51
C LYS A 1002 -20.70 -1.74 3.42
N ALA A 1003 -21.62 -1.67 2.47
CA ALA A 1003 -22.41 -0.47 2.24
C ALA A 1003 -23.82 -0.79 1.73
N ASP A 1004 -24.81 -0.03 2.17
CA ASP A 1004 -26.20 -0.08 1.72
C ASP A 1004 -26.75 1.35 1.63
N ILE A 1005 -27.43 1.66 0.54
CA ILE A 1005 -28.25 2.86 0.40
C ILE A 1005 -29.58 2.48 -0.22
N HIS A 1006 -30.69 2.81 0.45
CA HIS A 1006 -32.00 2.36 0.03
C HIS A 1006 -33.15 3.31 0.43
N GLN A 1007 -34.30 3.09 -0.18
CA GLN A 1007 -35.55 3.76 0.16
C GLN A 1007 -36.69 2.75 0.20
N GLY A 1008 -37.57 2.88 1.20
CA GLY A 1008 -38.82 2.14 1.30
C GLY A 1008 -39.96 2.78 0.51
N LEU A 1009 -40.65 2.00 -0.30
CA LEU A 1009 -41.84 2.36 -1.05
C LEU A 1009 -43.03 1.55 -0.55
N TYR A 1010 -44.16 2.22 -0.31
CA TYR A 1010 -45.27 1.63 0.45
C TYR A 1010 -46.58 1.64 -0.33
N ASN A 1011 -47.43 0.65 -0.03
CA ASN A 1011 -48.73 0.43 -0.66
C ASN A 1011 -48.68 0.36 -2.20
N MET A 1012 -47.63 -0.22 -2.78
CA MET A 1012 -47.35 -0.17 -4.22
C MET A 1012 -48.46 -0.86 -5.05
N LYS A 1013 -48.77 -0.28 -6.22
CA LYS A 1013 -49.75 -0.83 -7.16
C LYS A 1013 -49.25 -2.19 -7.66
N GLN A 1014 -50.12 -3.20 -7.65
CA GLN A 1014 -49.77 -4.52 -8.20
C GLN A 1014 -49.30 -4.43 -9.65
N GLY A 1015 -48.19 -5.07 -9.99
CA GLY A 1015 -47.72 -5.23 -11.36
C GLY A 1015 -46.20 -5.36 -11.48
N TYR A 1016 -45.71 -5.35 -12.73
CA TYR A 1016 -44.28 -5.35 -13.01
C TYR A 1016 -43.71 -3.93 -12.98
N TYR A 1017 -42.54 -3.77 -12.39
CA TYR A 1017 -41.79 -2.53 -12.32
C TYR A 1017 -40.36 -2.73 -12.83
N ARG A 1018 -39.68 -1.63 -13.15
CA ARG A 1018 -38.26 -1.61 -13.48
C ARG A 1018 -37.59 -0.42 -12.81
N ILE A 1019 -36.64 -0.71 -11.91
CA ILE A 1019 -35.74 0.31 -11.38
C ILE A 1019 -34.57 0.47 -12.35
N ARG A 1020 -34.17 1.71 -12.60
CA ARG A 1020 -32.97 2.07 -13.36
C ARG A 1020 -32.16 3.07 -12.55
N LEU A 1021 -30.86 3.05 -12.73
CA LEU A 1021 -29.94 4.03 -12.17
C LEU A 1021 -28.68 4.13 -13.04
N LYS A 1022 -27.90 5.18 -12.82
CA LYS A 1022 -26.51 5.24 -13.23
C LYS A 1022 -25.66 4.72 -12.08
N GLY A 1023 -24.88 3.67 -12.28
CA GLY A 1023 -23.98 3.20 -11.22
C GLY A 1023 -22.92 2.22 -11.69
N CYS A 1024 -21.74 2.27 -11.08
CA CYS A 1024 -20.64 1.36 -11.40
C CYS A 1024 -19.89 0.90 -10.14
N TYR A 1025 -19.13 -0.17 -10.31
CA TYR A 1025 -18.19 -0.66 -9.31
C TYR A 1025 -16.76 -0.71 -9.88
N ARG A 1026 -15.79 -0.22 -9.11
CA ARG A 1026 -14.35 -0.34 -9.39
C ARG A 1026 -13.71 -1.34 -8.43
N TYR A 1027 -13.16 -2.43 -8.97
CA TYR A 1027 -12.51 -3.49 -8.19
C TYR A 1027 -11.08 -3.10 -7.76
N GLY A 1028 -10.96 -2.47 -6.59
CA GLY A 1028 -9.70 -1.93 -6.06
C GLY A 1028 -9.31 -0.61 -6.73
N ASP A 1029 -8.00 -0.36 -6.85
CA ASP A 1029 -7.48 0.82 -7.56
C ASP A 1029 -7.58 0.71 -9.09
N ASN A 1030 -7.24 1.78 -9.82
CA ASN A 1030 -7.35 1.85 -11.28
C ASN A 1030 -6.52 0.79 -12.02
N ILE A 1031 -5.31 0.45 -11.53
CA ILE A 1031 -4.43 -0.53 -12.18
C ILE A 1031 -4.94 -1.93 -11.90
N GLN A 1032 -5.38 -2.21 -10.67
CA GLN A 1032 -5.99 -3.47 -10.30
C GLN A 1032 -7.27 -3.73 -11.09
N ALA A 1033 -8.17 -2.73 -11.17
CA ALA A 1033 -9.41 -2.83 -11.94
C ALA A 1033 -9.13 -3.09 -13.42
N ALA A 1034 -8.25 -2.30 -14.05
CA ALA A 1034 -7.88 -2.47 -15.46
C ALA A 1034 -7.20 -3.82 -15.74
N THR A 1035 -6.34 -4.29 -14.83
CA THR A 1035 -5.69 -5.61 -14.94
C THR A 1035 -6.71 -6.74 -14.84
N ALA A 1036 -7.59 -6.68 -13.84
CA ALA A 1036 -8.63 -7.70 -13.64
C ALA A 1036 -9.63 -7.71 -14.81
N HIS A 1037 -9.97 -6.55 -15.36
CA HIS A 1037 -10.84 -6.45 -16.53
C HIS A 1037 -10.19 -7.04 -17.78
N ARG A 1038 -8.92 -6.70 -18.07
CA ARG A 1038 -8.13 -7.27 -19.19
C ARG A 1038 -8.06 -8.80 -19.10
N ASP A 1039 -7.83 -9.32 -17.90
CA ASP A 1039 -7.63 -10.75 -17.67
C ASP A 1039 -8.96 -11.52 -17.52
N GLY A 1040 -10.10 -10.81 -17.48
CA GLY A 1040 -11.43 -11.39 -17.27
C GLY A 1040 -11.62 -11.99 -15.88
N THR A 1041 -10.93 -11.44 -14.87
CA THR A 1041 -10.94 -11.89 -13.47
C THR A 1041 -11.54 -10.84 -12.51
N GLU A 1042 -12.19 -9.81 -13.05
CA GLU A 1042 -12.84 -8.75 -12.28
C GLU A 1042 -14.03 -9.31 -11.48
N ASN A 1043 -14.08 -8.97 -10.18
CA ASN A 1043 -15.21 -9.32 -9.30
C ASN A 1043 -16.02 -8.06 -9.03
N LEU A 1044 -17.23 -7.97 -9.59
CA LEU A 1044 -18.13 -6.84 -9.37
C LEU A 1044 -18.99 -7.10 -8.13
N LEU A 1045 -18.64 -6.46 -7.01
CA LEU A 1045 -19.18 -6.78 -5.68
C LEU A 1045 -20.41 -5.95 -5.28
N ALA A 1046 -20.70 -4.86 -6.01
CA ALA A 1046 -21.87 -4.01 -5.76
C ALA A 1046 -23.01 -4.32 -6.73
N TYR A 1047 -24.24 -4.22 -6.23
CA TYR A 1047 -25.43 -4.55 -7.00
C TYR A 1047 -26.60 -3.63 -6.66
N VAL A 1048 -27.43 -3.31 -7.66
CA VAL A 1048 -28.78 -2.79 -7.43
C VAL A 1048 -29.66 -3.92 -6.91
N TYR A 1049 -30.51 -3.62 -5.93
CA TYR A 1049 -31.45 -4.59 -5.39
C TYR A 1049 -32.84 -4.00 -5.18
N VAL A 1050 -33.81 -4.91 -5.17
CA VAL A 1050 -35.19 -4.67 -4.80
C VAL A 1050 -35.66 -5.80 -3.89
N GLN A 1051 -36.17 -5.46 -2.72
CA GLN A 1051 -36.73 -6.38 -1.75
C GLN A 1051 -38.20 -6.06 -1.55
N THR A 1052 -39.07 -6.97 -1.98
CA THR A 1052 -40.50 -6.94 -1.69
C THR A 1052 -40.79 -7.83 -0.48
N GLU A 1053 -41.99 -7.77 0.07
CA GLU A 1053 -42.41 -8.68 1.16
C GLU A 1053 -42.33 -10.18 0.79
N SER A 1054 -42.27 -10.52 -0.50
CA SER A 1054 -42.31 -11.91 -0.96
C SER A 1054 -41.19 -12.35 -1.91
N ALA A 1055 -40.25 -11.46 -2.24
CA ALA A 1055 -39.23 -11.69 -3.26
C ALA A 1055 -38.07 -10.69 -3.18
N ASP A 1056 -36.86 -11.18 -3.49
CA ASP A 1056 -35.65 -10.37 -3.60
C ASP A 1056 -35.12 -10.42 -5.06
N PHE A 1057 -34.77 -9.27 -5.59
CA PHE A 1057 -34.23 -9.10 -6.95
C PHE A 1057 -32.90 -8.36 -6.88
N LYS A 1058 -31.89 -8.85 -7.60
CA LYS A 1058 -30.54 -8.23 -7.64
C LYS A 1058 -29.99 -8.15 -9.06
N GLY A 1059 -29.23 -7.11 -9.36
CA GLY A 1059 -28.50 -6.88 -10.61
C GLY A 1059 -27.12 -6.29 -10.32
N VAL A 1060 -26.07 -6.91 -10.85
CA VAL A 1060 -24.68 -6.44 -10.64
C VAL A 1060 -24.47 -5.10 -11.33
N LEU A 1061 -23.79 -4.15 -10.67
CA LEU A 1061 -23.46 -2.88 -11.30
C LEU A 1061 -22.40 -3.05 -12.39
N PRO A 1062 -22.48 -2.29 -13.50
CA PRO A 1062 -21.44 -2.19 -14.53
C PRO A 1062 -20.02 -2.04 -14.00
N SER A 1063 -19.05 -2.56 -14.77
CA SER A 1063 -17.64 -2.32 -14.47
C SER A 1063 -17.29 -0.86 -14.72
N PHE A 1064 -16.54 -0.26 -13.80
CA PHE A 1064 -15.87 1.02 -13.99
C PHE A 1064 -15.04 1.08 -15.29
N MET A 1065 -14.53 -0.06 -15.78
CA MET A 1065 -13.71 -0.11 -17.00
C MET A 1065 -14.52 0.00 -18.30
N GLU A 1066 -15.85 0.14 -18.23
CA GLU A 1066 -16.70 0.36 -19.41
C GLU A 1066 -16.50 1.75 -20.04
N CYS A 1067 -16.03 2.74 -19.29
CA CYS A 1067 -15.78 4.10 -19.78
C CYS A 1067 -14.28 4.39 -19.96
N VAL A 1068 -13.68 3.82 -21.02
CA VAL A 1068 -12.28 4.12 -21.42
C VAL A 1068 -12.25 4.97 -22.69
N HIS A 1069 -11.64 6.15 -22.61
CA HIS A 1069 -11.67 7.17 -23.67
C HIS A 1069 -10.30 7.81 -23.97
N ASP A 1070 -10.19 8.44 -25.14
CA ASP A 1070 -9.00 9.15 -25.64
C ASP A 1070 -8.89 10.59 -25.06
N GLY A 1071 -9.18 10.80 -23.79
CA GLY A 1071 -9.09 12.13 -23.19
C GLY A 1071 -9.71 12.17 -21.80
N LEU A 1072 -9.39 13.21 -21.04
CA LEU A 1072 -9.91 13.37 -19.68
C LEU A 1072 -11.33 13.95 -19.72
N LEU A 1073 -12.22 13.46 -18.88
CA LEU A 1073 -13.53 14.06 -18.63
C LEU A 1073 -13.44 15.10 -17.49
N SER A 1074 -12.56 14.85 -16.52
CA SER A 1074 -12.22 15.73 -15.40
C SER A 1074 -10.69 15.92 -15.27
N PRO A 1075 -10.20 17.07 -14.78
CA PRO A 1075 -8.76 17.32 -14.63
C PRO A 1075 -7.98 16.26 -13.83
N ASN A 1076 -8.66 15.55 -12.92
CA ASN A 1076 -8.02 14.56 -12.05
C ASN A 1076 -8.09 13.14 -12.59
N ASP A 1077 -8.76 12.92 -13.73
CA ASP A 1077 -8.88 11.60 -14.38
C ASP A 1077 -7.52 10.96 -14.63
N ALA A 1078 -7.49 9.64 -14.59
CA ALA A 1078 -6.27 8.86 -14.72
C ALA A 1078 -5.99 8.50 -16.17
N VAL A 1079 -4.73 8.59 -16.59
CA VAL A 1079 -4.23 8.02 -17.86
C VAL A 1079 -3.61 6.66 -17.54
N LEU A 1080 -4.14 5.61 -18.14
CA LEU A 1080 -3.69 4.24 -17.94
C LEU A 1080 -2.68 3.82 -19.03
N PRO A 1081 -1.74 2.92 -18.72
CA PRO A 1081 -0.73 2.48 -19.69
C PRO A 1081 -1.32 1.54 -20.76
N ASP A 1082 -0.86 1.71 -22.00
CA ASP A 1082 -1.26 0.91 -23.18
C ASP A 1082 -1.11 -0.61 -22.99
N SER A 1083 -0.19 -1.04 -22.12
CA SER A 1083 0.05 -2.46 -21.80
C SER A 1083 -1.17 -3.14 -21.15
N LEU A 1084 -2.12 -2.37 -20.63
CA LEU A 1084 -3.38 -2.87 -20.09
C LEU A 1084 -4.46 -3.05 -21.18
N PHE A 1085 -4.26 -2.49 -22.38
CA PHE A 1085 -5.23 -2.48 -23.48
C PHE A 1085 -4.67 -3.03 -24.79
N PRO A 1086 -4.22 -4.30 -24.81
CA PRO A 1086 -3.63 -4.89 -26.01
C PRO A 1086 -4.62 -4.89 -27.19
N GLY A 1087 -4.21 -4.28 -28.32
CA GLY A 1087 -5.02 -4.22 -29.55
C GLY A 1087 -5.95 -3.01 -29.67
N SER A 1088 -5.86 -2.04 -28.76
CA SER A 1088 -6.57 -0.77 -28.87
C SER A 1088 -5.95 0.12 -29.96
N GLU A 1089 -6.79 0.82 -30.75
CA GLU A 1089 -6.36 1.85 -31.71
C GLU A 1089 -6.32 3.26 -31.09
N ARG A 1090 -6.64 3.38 -29.78
CA ARG A 1090 -6.62 4.64 -29.04
C ARG A 1090 -5.19 5.15 -28.86
N THR A 1091 -5.05 6.47 -28.82
CA THR A 1091 -3.77 7.12 -28.50
C THR A 1091 -3.55 7.19 -26.98
N TYR A 1092 -4.63 7.29 -26.19
CA TYR A 1092 -4.58 7.27 -24.72
C TYR A 1092 -5.79 6.51 -24.14
N HIS A 1093 -5.62 5.93 -22.95
CA HIS A 1093 -6.69 5.25 -22.20
C HIS A 1093 -6.96 5.98 -20.89
N CYS A 1094 -7.93 6.89 -20.92
CA CYS A 1094 -8.33 7.68 -19.76
C CYS A 1094 -9.55 7.08 -19.07
N VAL A 1095 -9.60 7.18 -17.74
CA VAL A 1095 -10.72 6.74 -16.89
C VAL A 1095 -10.98 7.75 -15.76
N ALA A 1096 -12.22 7.78 -15.25
CA ALA A 1096 -12.61 8.69 -14.16
C ALA A 1096 -11.82 8.42 -12.87
N ASN A 1097 -11.35 9.46 -12.18
CA ASN A 1097 -10.59 9.26 -10.93
C ASN A 1097 -11.09 10.14 -9.77
N ASP A 1098 -12.19 10.86 -9.99
CA ASP A 1098 -12.95 11.59 -8.99
C ASP A 1098 -14.44 11.63 -9.38
N ARG A 1099 -15.29 12.17 -8.49
CA ARG A 1099 -16.74 12.27 -8.71
C ARG A 1099 -17.10 13.11 -9.93
N LEU A 1100 -16.33 14.15 -10.25
CA LEU A 1100 -16.56 14.99 -11.43
C LEU A 1100 -16.36 14.19 -12.73
N GLY A 1101 -15.29 13.40 -12.81
CA GLY A 1101 -15.05 12.48 -13.93
C GLY A 1101 -16.16 11.45 -14.04
N MET A 1102 -16.62 10.94 -12.90
CA MET A 1102 -17.72 9.98 -12.85
C MET A 1102 -19.05 10.56 -13.34
N ARG A 1103 -19.44 11.75 -12.86
CA ARG A 1103 -20.65 12.46 -13.32
C ARG A 1103 -20.62 12.72 -14.82
N ALA A 1104 -19.46 13.11 -15.35
CA ALA A 1104 -19.29 13.31 -16.79
C ALA A 1104 -19.47 12.00 -17.57
N ALA A 1105 -18.91 10.89 -17.09
CA ALA A 1105 -19.09 9.56 -17.70
C ALA A 1105 -20.57 9.12 -17.70
N MET A 1106 -21.28 9.31 -16.58
CA MET A 1106 -22.72 9.02 -16.48
C MET A 1106 -23.54 9.89 -17.46
N THR A 1107 -23.23 11.18 -17.57
CA THR A 1107 -23.87 12.12 -18.52
C THR A 1107 -23.62 11.71 -19.98
N TRP A 1108 -22.50 11.05 -20.26
CA TRP A 1108 -22.16 10.49 -21.58
C TRP A 1108 -22.88 9.18 -21.90
N GLY A 1109 -23.73 8.69 -20.98
CA GLY A 1109 -24.54 7.50 -21.19
C GLY A 1109 -23.88 6.20 -20.73
N TYR A 1110 -22.78 6.24 -19.97
CA TYR A 1110 -22.18 5.03 -19.38
C TYR A 1110 -22.91 4.62 -18.10
N TYR A 1111 -22.62 3.39 -17.66
CA TYR A 1111 -23.01 2.84 -16.35
C TYR A 1111 -24.51 2.73 -16.11
N ASP A 1112 -25.31 2.48 -17.15
CA ASP A 1112 -26.71 2.11 -16.97
C ASP A 1112 -26.82 0.77 -16.25
N ALA A 1113 -27.50 0.77 -15.11
CA ALA A 1113 -27.90 -0.42 -14.39
C ALA A 1113 -29.42 -0.44 -14.25
N ASP A 1114 -30.03 -1.61 -14.37
CA ASP A 1114 -31.47 -1.75 -14.19
C ASP A 1114 -31.85 -3.12 -13.65
N LYS A 1115 -33.04 -3.19 -13.05
CA LYS A 1115 -33.62 -4.46 -12.62
C LYS A 1115 -35.15 -4.45 -12.71
N PRO A 1116 -35.76 -5.40 -13.46
CA PRO A 1116 -37.19 -5.60 -13.38
C PRO A 1116 -37.58 -6.42 -12.14
N PHE A 1117 -38.70 -6.08 -11.52
CA PHE A 1117 -39.26 -6.74 -10.33
C PHE A 1117 -40.80 -6.79 -10.40
N TYR A 1118 -41.44 -7.62 -9.59
CA TYR A 1118 -42.91 -7.73 -9.52
C TYR A 1118 -43.38 -7.43 -8.11
N VAL A 1119 -44.43 -6.63 -8.00
CA VAL A 1119 -45.07 -6.25 -6.73
C VAL A 1119 -46.47 -6.85 -6.70
N LYS A 1120 -46.82 -7.56 -5.63
CA LYS A 1120 -48.21 -7.98 -5.38
C LYS A 1120 -49.03 -6.83 -4.81
N GLU A 1121 -50.35 -7.01 -4.84
CA GLU A 1121 -51.29 -6.01 -4.33
C GLU A 1121 -50.96 -5.63 -2.87
N GLY A 1122 -50.58 -4.36 -2.67
CA GLY A 1122 -50.37 -3.77 -1.35
C GLY A 1122 -49.01 -4.05 -0.70
N GLU A 1123 -48.06 -4.69 -1.37
CA GLU A 1123 -46.73 -4.95 -0.80
C GLU A 1123 -45.90 -3.65 -0.66
N SER A 1124 -45.09 -3.61 0.40
CA SER A 1124 -43.98 -2.66 0.54
C SER A 1124 -42.73 -3.16 -0.18
N VAL A 1125 -41.88 -2.23 -0.61
CA VAL A 1125 -40.71 -2.50 -1.43
C VAL A 1125 -39.53 -1.64 -0.98
N ASN A 1126 -38.41 -2.25 -0.60
CA ASN A 1126 -37.14 -1.56 -0.44
C ASN A 1126 -36.36 -1.63 -1.75
N ILE A 1127 -35.89 -0.49 -2.25
CA ILE A 1127 -35.04 -0.43 -3.45
C ILE A 1127 -33.74 0.31 -3.14
N GLY A 1128 -32.63 -0.13 -3.70
CA GLY A 1128 -31.35 0.49 -3.39
C GLY A 1128 -30.15 -0.14 -4.07
N VAL A 1129 -28.96 0.23 -3.60
CA VAL A 1129 -27.68 -0.36 -4.00
C VAL A 1129 -26.96 -0.85 -2.76
N ARG A 1130 -26.44 -2.08 -2.84
CA ARG A 1130 -25.79 -2.77 -1.72
C ARG A 1130 -24.47 -3.41 -2.13
N LYS A 1131 -23.59 -3.51 -1.15
CA LYS A 1131 -22.34 -4.25 -1.18
C LYS A 1131 -22.13 -4.99 0.15
N ASP A 1132 -21.96 -6.31 0.09
CA ASP A 1132 -21.81 -7.17 1.27
C ASP A 1132 -20.35 -7.48 1.65
N GLU A 1133 -19.41 -7.23 0.72
CA GLU A 1133 -17.97 -7.41 0.88
C GLU A 1133 -17.19 -6.44 -0.03
N GLY A 1134 -15.94 -6.14 0.30
CA GLY A 1134 -15.12 -5.16 -0.45
C GLY A 1134 -13.63 -5.47 -0.41
N VAL A 1135 -12.89 -4.78 -1.27
CA VAL A 1135 -11.42 -4.81 -1.31
C VAL A 1135 -10.87 -3.40 -1.08
N ALA A 1136 -9.62 -3.30 -0.61
CA ALA A 1136 -9.00 -2.01 -0.37
C ALA A 1136 -9.03 -1.12 -1.62
N ALA A 1137 -9.35 0.17 -1.42
CA ALA A 1137 -9.47 1.20 -2.45
C ALA A 1137 -10.57 0.98 -3.51
N ASP A 1138 -11.49 0.03 -3.29
CA ASP A 1138 -12.66 -0.11 -4.16
C ASP A 1138 -13.60 1.10 -4.08
N TRP A 1139 -14.43 1.24 -5.11
CA TRP A 1139 -15.26 2.44 -5.28
C TRP A 1139 -16.60 2.09 -5.92
N VAL A 1140 -17.68 2.56 -5.31
CA VAL A 1140 -19.05 2.51 -5.84
C VAL A 1140 -19.49 3.94 -6.08
N CYS A 1141 -20.00 4.21 -7.27
CA CYS A 1141 -20.62 5.49 -7.61
C CYS A 1141 -22.01 5.22 -8.14
N ILE A 1142 -22.99 5.99 -7.68
CA ILE A 1142 -24.39 5.85 -8.09
C ILE A 1142 -25.06 7.22 -8.21
N ASP A 1143 -26.04 7.32 -9.11
CA ASP A 1143 -26.86 8.50 -9.33
C ASP A 1143 -28.10 8.19 -10.20
N ASP A 1144 -28.99 9.17 -10.39
CA ASP A 1144 -30.07 9.20 -11.37
C ASP A 1144 -30.99 7.96 -11.32
N PHE A 1145 -31.53 7.63 -10.14
CA PHE A 1145 -32.54 6.59 -10.00
C PHE A 1145 -33.82 6.95 -10.79
N SER A 1146 -34.46 5.98 -11.41
CA SER A 1146 -35.77 6.13 -12.04
C SER A 1146 -36.58 4.85 -11.95
N LEU A 1147 -37.90 4.99 -11.88
CA LEU A 1147 -38.80 3.86 -11.67
C LEU A 1147 -39.89 3.84 -12.73
N GLU A 1148 -40.01 2.73 -13.45
CA GLU A 1148 -41.04 2.52 -14.48
C GLU A 1148 -42.03 1.45 -14.02
N TYR A 1149 -43.32 1.66 -14.28
CA TYR A 1149 -44.38 0.67 -14.13
C TYR A 1149 -44.78 0.11 -15.51
N LEU A 1150 -44.72 -1.22 -15.64
CA LEU A 1150 -44.90 -1.95 -16.89
C LEU A 1150 -46.31 -2.56 -17.03
N GLY A 1151 -47.17 -2.44 -16.00
CA GLY A 1151 -48.49 -3.06 -15.99
C GLY A 1151 -48.53 -4.42 -15.29
N ASP A 1152 -49.75 -4.87 -14.96
CA ASP A 1152 -50.01 -6.15 -14.31
C ASP A 1152 -50.38 -7.26 -15.32
N GLY A 1153 -50.21 -8.52 -14.91
CA GLY A 1153 -50.53 -9.72 -15.70
C GLY A 1153 -49.41 -10.21 -16.62
N ASP A 1154 -49.46 -11.49 -16.99
CA ASP A 1154 -48.40 -12.19 -17.74
C ASP A 1154 -48.02 -11.53 -19.08
N GLY A 1155 -48.93 -10.78 -19.71
CA GLY A 1155 -48.66 -10.06 -20.96
C GLY A 1155 -47.69 -8.89 -20.79
N ASN A 1156 -47.58 -8.36 -19.58
CA ASN A 1156 -46.71 -7.23 -19.20
C ASN A 1156 -45.40 -7.69 -18.52
N ARG A 1157 -45.20 -8.99 -18.38
CA ARG A 1157 -43.95 -9.55 -17.86
C ARG A 1157 -42.78 -9.17 -18.79
N PRO A 1158 -41.72 -8.50 -18.28
CA PRO A 1158 -40.52 -8.20 -19.07
C PRO A 1158 -39.86 -9.48 -19.58
N ASP A 1159 -39.33 -9.42 -20.80
CA ASP A 1159 -38.75 -10.59 -21.46
C ASP A 1159 -37.47 -11.08 -20.73
N ASP A 1160 -36.79 -10.20 -20.01
CA ASP A 1160 -35.63 -10.43 -19.16
C ASP A 1160 -35.97 -10.68 -17.67
N PHE A 1161 -37.26 -10.78 -17.34
CA PHE A 1161 -37.72 -11.06 -15.99
C PHE A 1161 -37.47 -12.52 -15.58
N VAL A 1162 -36.64 -12.70 -14.55
CA VAL A 1162 -36.33 -14.00 -13.96
C VAL A 1162 -37.12 -14.14 -12.64
N ASP A 1163 -37.97 -15.16 -12.54
CA ASP A 1163 -38.71 -15.47 -11.31
C ASP A 1163 -37.70 -15.82 -10.20
N ASN A 1164 -37.86 -15.18 -9.03
CA ASN A 1164 -37.10 -15.34 -7.78
C ASN A 1164 -35.92 -16.32 -7.84
N ILE A 1165 -34.73 -15.75 -7.76
CA ILE A 1165 -33.49 -16.48 -7.50
C ILE A 1165 -33.47 -16.82 -6.01
N GLY A 1166 -34.05 -17.96 -5.64
CA GLY A 1166 -33.69 -18.61 -4.38
C GLY A 1166 -32.20 -18.97 -4.45
N GLU A 1167 -31.37 -18.25 -3.67
CA GLU A 1167 -29.95 -18.56 -3.44
C GLU A 1167 -29.15 -19.00 -4.68
N VAL A 1168 -29.05 -18.16 -5.71
CA VAL A 1168 -27.86 -18.23 -6.56
C VAL A 1168 -26.83 -17.35 -5.89
N LEU A 1169 -25.93 -18.01 -5.15
CA LEU A 1169 -24.59 -17.52 -4.85
C LEU A 1169 -23.95 -16.98 -6.14
N VAL A 1170 -24.08 -15.68 -6.37
CA VAL A 1170 -23.21 -14.95 -7.28
C VAL A 1170 -22.00 -14.56 -6.44
N GLY A 1171 -20.98 -15.43 -6.46
CA GLY A 1171 -19.75 -15.26 -5.68
C GLY A 1171 -19.29 -16.47 -4.89
N GLY A 1172 -19.39 -17.70 -5.41
CA GLY A 1172 -18.81 -18.86 -4.71
C GLY A 1172 -18.93 -20.18 -5.47
N THR A 1173 -17.95 -20.47 -6.32
CA THR A 1173 -17.66 -21.75 -7.00
C THR A 1173 -18.79 -22.79 -7.05
N ALA A 1174 -19.44 -22.91 -8.22
CA ALA A 1174 -20.23 -24.11 -8.53
C ALA A 1174 -19.38 -25.37 -8.26
N THR A 1175 -19.88 -26.27 -7.43
CA THR A 1175 -19.13 -27.47 -7.03
C THR A 1175 -19.36 -28.60 -8.01
N VAL A 1176 -18.34 -29.43 -8.22
CA VAL A 1176 -18.44 -30.57 -9.13
C VAL A 1176 -19.29 -31.66 -8.48
N VAL A 1177 -20.49 -31.89 -9.01
CA VAL A 1177 -21.40 -32.94 -8.51
C VAL A 1177 -21.15 -34.29 -9.17
N ALA A 1178 -20.55 -34.32 -10.37
CA ALA A 1178 -20.10 -35.54 -11.02
C ALA A 1178 -19.06 -35.28 -12.12
N SER A 1179 -18.00 -36.09 -12.20
CA SER A 1179 -17.02 -36.04 -13.28
C SER A 1179 -17.09 -37.28 -14.17
N ALA A 1180 -16.95 -37.09 -15.48
CA ALA A 1180 -16.76 -38.17 -16.44
C ALA A 1180 -15.45 -37.96 -17.23
N TRP A 1181 -14.65 -39.01 -17.35
CA TRP A 1181 -13.36 -38.94 -18.05
C TRP A 1181 -13.46 -39.52 -19.45
N TYR A 1182 -12.76 -38.90 -20.39
CA TYR A 1182 -12.66 -39.34 -21.77
C TYR A 1182 -11.20 -39.30 -22.21
N THR A 1183 -10.80 -40.21 -23.09
CA THR A 1183 -9.54 -40.04 -23.84
C THR A 1183 -9.69 -38.89 -24.84
N VAL A 1184 -8.58 -38.36 -25.38
CA VAL A 1184 -8.63 -37.32 -26.44
C VAL A 1184 -9.50 -37.73 -27.64
N ASN A 1185 -9.63 -39.03 -27.89
CA ASN A 1185 -10.43 -39.59 -28.98
C ASN A 1185 -11.92 -39.77 -28.61
N GLY A 1186 -12.38 -39.22 -27.48
CA GLY A 1186 -13.79 -39.21 -27.07
C GLY A 1186 -14.30 -40.52 -26.46
N VAL A 1187 -13.42 -41.49 -26.14
CA VAL A 1187 -13.81 -42.75 -25.50
C VAL A 1187 -13.93 -42.53 -23.99
N ARG A 1188 -15.11 -42.81 -23.43
CA ARG A 1188 -15.37 -42.70 -21.98
C ARG A 1188 -14.56 -43.73 -21.20
N VAL A 1189 -13.86 -43.29 -20.17
CA VAL A 1189 -13.11 -44.12 -19.21
C VAL A 1189 -13.59 -43.82 -17.79
N ALA A 1190 -13.47 -44.79 -16.88
CA ALA A 1190 -13.88 -44.61 -15.49
C ALA A 1190 -12.99 -43.59 -14.76
N GLU A 1191 -11.68 -43.67 -14.97
CA GLU A 1191 -10.66 -42.76 -14.43
C GLU A 1191 -9.35 -42.90 -15.24
N PRO A 1192 -8.47 -41.89 -15.26
CA PRO A 1192 -7.17 -41.98 -15.94
C PRO A 1192 -6.19 -42.89 -15.17
N LYS A 1193 -5.69 -43.96 -15.80
CA LYS A 1193 -4.71 -44.90 -15.19
C LYS A 1193 -3.33 -44.90 -15.85
N GLN A 1194 -3.14 -44.10 -16.89
CA GLN A 1194 -1.92 -44.05 -17.69
C GLN A 1194 -1.57 -42.60 -18.01
N ARG A 1195 -0.27 -42.30 -18.12
CA ARG A 1195 0.25 -40.99 -18.55
C ARG A 1195 -0.36 -40.59 -19.89
N GLY A 1196 -0.84 -39.35 -19.99
CA GLY A 1196 -1.48 -38.84 -21.20
C GLY A 1196 -2.50 -37.73 -20.94
N ILE A 1197 -3.04 -37.18 -22.03
CA ILE A 1197 -4.07 -36.13 -21.99
C ILE A 1197 -5.45 -36.78 -21.97
N TYR A 1198 -6.26 -36.42 -20.99
CA TYR A 1198 -7.67 -36.83 -20.87
C TYR A 1198 -8.56 -35.60 -20.88
N ILE A 1199 -9.82 -35.78 -21.24
CA ILE A 1199 -10.85 -34.75 -21.13
C ILE A 1199 -11.72 -35.13 -19.93
N ARG A 1200 -11.69 -34.32 -18.88
CA ARG A 1200 -12.61 -34.45 -17.74
C ARG A 1200 -13.80 -33.54 -17.99
N ARG A 1201 -15.01 -34.10 -17.96
CA ARG A 1201 -16.26 -33.38 -18.10
C ARG A 1201 -16.98 -33.38 -16.76
N ASP A 1202 -17.01 -32.23 -16.12
CA ASP A 1202 -17.60 -31.98 -14.81
C ASP A 1202 -19.02 -31.46 -14.99
N LYS A 1203 -19.99 -32.13 -14.37
CA LYS A 1203 -21.34 -31.63 -14.18
C LYS A 1203 -21.33 -30.81 -12.89
N MET A 1204 -21.79 -29.58 -12.99
CA MET A 1204 -21.75 -28.58 -11.93
C MET A 1204 -23.08 -28.57 -11.15
N SER A 1205 -23.06 -28.09 -9.91
CA SER A 1205 -24.26 -27.99 -9.04
C SER A 1205 -25.36 -27.10 -9.61
N ASP A 1206 -25.02 -26.15 -10.49
CA ASP A 1206 -25.91 -25.27 -11.24
C ASP A 1206 -26.49 -25.89 -12.53
N GLY A 1207 -26.19 -27.17 -12.79
CA GLY A 1207 -26.64 -27.89 -13.99
C GLY A 1207 -25.80 -27.66 -15.26
N THR A 1208 -24.81 -26.76 -15.21
CA THR A 1208 -23.86 -26.54 -16.32
C THR A 1208 -22.84 -27.68 -16.42
N VAL A 1209 -22.12 -27.73 -17.55
CA VAL A 1209 -21.14 -28.78 -17.82
C VAL A 1209 -19.82 -28.18 -18.28
N LYS A 1210 -18.77 -28.30 -17.45
CA LYS A 1210 -17.41 -27.83 -17.75
C LYS A 1210 -16.56 -28.97 -18.26
N ALA A 1211 -15.83 -28.79 -19.36
CA ALA A 1211 -14.89 -29.80 -19.87
C ALA A 1211 -13.46 -29.24 -19.84
N VAL A 1212 -12.53 -29.96 -19.22
CA VAL A 1212 -11.12 -29.57 -19.08
C VAL A 1212 -10.20 -30.67 -19.61
N LYS A 1213 -9.11 -30.27 -20.28
CA LYS A 1213 -8.04 -31.18 -20.67
C LYS A 1213 -7.07 -31.33 -19.50
N VAL A 1214 -6.90 -32.56 -19.03
CA VAL A 1214 -6.04 -32.89 -17.89
C VAL A 1214 -4.89 -33.75 -18.38
N MET A 1215 -3.66 -33.30 -18.12
CA MET A 1215 -2.46 -34.07 -18.39
C MET A 1215 -2.09 -34.87 -17.13
N MET A 1216 -2.15 -36.20 -17.22
CA MET A 1216 -1.69 -37.08 -16.15
C MET A 1216 -0.19 -37.32 -16.32
N LYS A 1217 0.61 -36.79 -15.37
CA LYS A 1217 2.08 -36.90 -15.31
C LYS A 1217 2.56 -38.25 -14.80
#